data_AF-A0AA88PUG4-F1
#
_entry.id   AF-A0AA88PUG4-F1
#
_cell.length_a   1.000
_cell.length_b   1.000
_cell.length_c   1.000
_cell.angle_alpha   90.00
_cell.angle_beta   90.00
_cell.angle_gamma   90.00
#
_symmetry.space_group_name_H-M   'P 1'
#
loop_
_entity.id
_entity.type
_entity.pdbx_description
1 polymer ?
#
loop_
_entity_poly.entity_id
_entity_poly.type
_entity_poly.pdbx_seq_one_letter_code
_entity_poly.pdbx_strand_id
1 'polypeptide(L)'
;MSTYKVTVYTVEKEVAEITNKIYLTLIGSEKLMSKRTRVNQSRVSPLDTEISFDIHVEKNIGNIVQVKLEKKNLIGNHPWFCKHINVQTPSGDCLEFPCYRWLVDENEMMIREGTARLPQNDTKSFQEQRKNELESRQKIFRWNKWSPGFPMSIDADVDELPKEVEFDEEKKTEFEKNSFKAAVELGLDRIEGYFESWNDIADFETIYDHYNIKDTLLEKVMQDWNKDEMFGYQFLNSCNPVMIRKCMKLPDKFPVTHEMVKGSLTRGHTLQEELQAGNIYIADYEILKAVPAASGRYLTAPICLLYKNELDQMMPIAIQLSQTPGKTSPIFLPSDNECDWMFVKMWVKSSDFNLHQLVTHLLKTHLVSEVFEMAMYRQLSAVHPVYKLLMPHFRFTIAINAAARDKLIGEEGSFSQVSSINGAGAGTLIKNAMEILTLKSLSFPEDIKARGMEDVPSYYYRDDGMKIWEAINCFVSAVVKIYYDSDEAVQKDVEIQGFVKDVVFGMNNSDHFPKSLESREQLVEYLTVMIFTASAQHAAVNFGQFEWHGWIPNGPSTMRKPPPQQKDKVDMKYIMESLPDRRTSSKTLATVWALTRTEQNERFLGMYPDMYFTEKPAKEAIKRFCHKLEEEISFDVHVEKNIGNIVQVKLQKKNIIGNHPWFCKHIKVQTPSGDCFEFPCYCWLVDENEVMIREGTARLPQNDTKYFQEQRKDELESRQKIFRWNKHSPGFPMSIDAKVDELPKDVQFDEEKETEFKRNALKTTVELGLDKIEGYFESWKDIADFETIYDHYNIKNTLLEKVMQDWKKDDMFGYQFLNGCNPVMIRKCMQLPDKFPVTHEMVKGSLTRGHTLQEELKAGNVYIADYEKLKGVETASNRYLAAPICLLYKNELDQMMPIAIQLSQTPGEMSPVFLPSDNEYDWMLAKMWVKNSDFSVHQLVTHLLKTHLLSEVFEMAMYRQLSAVHPVYKLLMPHVRFTIAINAAAREKLISEDGTFSQVGSISAAGMGTVMKKAMQTLTYKSLFLPEDIKARGMEDVPSYYYRDDGMKIWEAINCFVSAVVKIYYDSDEAVQKDVEIQGFVKDVAFGMKNSDNFPKSLESREQLVEYLTVVIFTASAQHAAVNFGQFDWYGWIPNSPSTMSKPPPQQKDKVDMKYIMESLPDRRTSSKLLGTVWALTRTEQNERFLGMYPDMYFTEQPVKEAIKRFCHKLEEVKNTIKSRNEELTLPYCYLSPDKIPNSVAI
;
A
#
# COMPACT_ATOMS: atom_id res chain seq x y z
N MET A 1 11.07 49.16 -9.83
CA MET A 1 11.42 47.75 -10.11
C MET A 1 10.64 46.91 -9.12
N SER A 2 9.76 46.07 -9.62
CA SER A 2 8.87 45.25 -8.80
C SER A 2 9.39 43.81 -8.80
N THR A 3 9.47 43.17 -7.64
CA THR A 3 9.92 41.78 -7.50
C THR A 3 8.72 40.89 -7.19
N TYR A 4 8.54 39.84 -8.00
CA TYR A 4 7.55 38.80 -7.78
C TYR A 4 8.27 37.53 -7.37
N LYS A 5 7.82 36.89 -6.29
CA LYS A 5 8.36 35.59 -5.86
C LYS A 5 7.50 34.49 -6.47
N VAL A 6 8.10 33.62 -7.27
CA VAL A 6 7.41 32.55 -7.99
C VAL A 6 7.82 31.20 -7.43
N THR A 7 6.86 30.35 -7.14
CA THR A 7 7.05 28.98 -6.65
C THR A 7 6.35 28.00 -7.58
N VAL A 8 7.08 27.02 -8.11
CA VAL A 8 6.58 26.00 -9.06
C VAL A 8 6.62 24.63 -8.40
N TYR A 9 5.52 23.88 -8.46
CA TYR A 9 5.41 22.53 -7.90
C TYR A 9 5.41 21.46 -9.02
N THR A 10 6.22 20.40 -8.88
CA THR A 10 6.44 19.32 -9.88
C THR A 10 6.63 17.95 -9.20
N VAL A 11 6.67 16.84 -9.96
CA VAL A 11 6.77 15.45 -9.43
C VAL A 11 8.05 14.72 -9.83
N GLU A 12 8.70 15.09 -10.94
CA GLU A 12 9.87 14.39 -11.47
C GLU A 12 11.01 15.38 -11.76
N LYS A 13 12.10 15.30 -11.01
CA LYS A 13 13.27 16.19 -11.16
C LYS A 13 14.48 15.53 -11.81
N GLU A 14 14.86 14.31 -11.41
CA GLU A 14 16.17 13.73 -11.78
C GLU A 14 16.42 13.64 -13.29
N VAL A 15 15.46 13.13 -14.07
CA VAL A 15 15.63 13.03 -15.54
C VAL A 15 15.39 14.38 -16.22
N ALA A 16 14.44 15.17 -15.72
CA ALA A 16 14.04 16.44 -16.33
C ALA A 16 15.13 17.54 -16.21
N GLU A 17 15.94 17.54 -15.14
CA GLU A 17 17.01 18.52 -14.89
C GLU A 17 18.19 18.39 -15.86
N ILE A 18 18.46 17.18 -16.35
CA ILE A 18 19.54 16.89 -17.31
C ILE A 18 19.06 17.13 -18.74
N THR A 19 17.76 16.97 -19.00
CA THR A 19 17.22 16.82 -20.36
C THR A 19 16.43 18.02 -20.86
N ASN A 20 15.96 18.93 -19.99
CA ASN A 20 15.08 20.03 -20.37
C ASN A 20 15.53 21.42 -19.82
N LYS A 21 15.12 22.50 -20.50
CA LYS A 21 15.14 23.87 -19.99
C LYS A 21 13.71 24.41 -19.92
N ILE A 22 13.23 24.63 -18.71
CA ILE A 22 11.93 25.24 -18.46
C ILE A 22 12.08 26.76 -18.25
N TYR A 23 11.21 27.53 -18.89
CA TYR A 23 11.14 28.98 -18.75
C TYR A 23 9.74 29.40 -18.34
N LEU A 24 9.67 30.47 -17.56
CA LEU A 24 8.46 31.06 -17.04
C LEU A 24 8.42 32.55 -17.39
N THR A 25 7.26 33.02 -17.85
CA THR A 25 6.98 34.44 -18.10
C THR A 25 5.66 34.84 -17.43
N LEU A 26 5.68 35.91 -16.64
CA LEU A 26 4.48 36.49 -16.04
C LEU A 26 3.82 37.43 -17.05
N ILE A 27 2.50 37.37 -17.15
CA ILE A 27 1.72 38.20 -18.07
C ILE A 27 0.66 38.93 -17.25
N GLY A 28 0.71 40.26 -17.30
CA GLY A 28 -0.21 41.11 -16.58
C GLY A 28 -1.39 41.61 -17.41
N SER A 29 -2.35 42.23 -16.74
CA SER A 29 -3.64 42.67 -17.29
C SER A 29 -3.54 43.65 -18.46
N GLU A 30 -2.42 44.37 -18.58
CA GLU A 30 -2.13 45.29 -19.69
C GLU A 30 -1.44 44.61 -20.89
N LYS A 31 -1.35 43.26 -20.88
CA LYS A 31 -0.59 42.43 -21.85
C LYS A 31 0.92 42.73 -21.85
N LEU A 32 1.43 43.41 -20.84
CA LEU A 32 2.85 43.55 -20.61
C LEU A 32 3.38 42.25 -19.98
N MET A 33 4.54 41.81 -20.45
CA MET A 33 5.16 40.54 -20.03
C MET A 33 6.41 40.83 -19.21
N SER A 34 6.70 39.97 -18.23
CA SER A 34 8.03 39.96 -17.60
C SER A 34 9.09 39.51 -18.61
N LYS A 35 10.37 39.66 -18.24
CA LYS A 35 11.42 38.95 -18.98
C LYS A 35 11.19 37.44 -18.86
N ARG A 36 11.46 36.73 -19.94
CA ARG A 36 11.51 35.27 -19.99
C ARG A 36 12.56 34.78 -19.00
N THR A 37 12.12 34.14 -17.92
CA THR A 37 12.99 33.76 -16.81
C THR A 37 13.15 32.25 -16.79
N ARG A 38 14.39 31.75 -16.67
CA ARG A 38 14.61 30.32 -16.54
C ARG A 38 14.13 29.88 -15.16
N VAL A 39 13.33 28.82 -15.10
CA VAL A 39 13.01 28.16 -13.83
C VAL A 39 14.34 27.59 -13.32
N ASN A 40 14.96 28.30 -12.37
CA ASN A 40 16.35 28.07 -12.01
C ASN A 40 16.45 26.83 -11.12
N GLN A 41 16.83 25.69 -11.71
CA GLN A 41 17.05 24.41 -11.02
C GLN A 41 18.48 24.29 -10.45
N SER A 42 19.28 25.36 -10.47
CA SER A 42 20.65 25.31 -9.97
C SER A 42 20.66 25.45 -8.44
N ARG A 43 20.90 24.32 -7.74
CA ARG A 43 20.99 24.13 -6.26
C ARG A 43 19.71 23.70 -5.55
N VAL A 44 18.98 22.73 -6.10
CA VAL A 44 17.80 22.15 -5.45
C VAL A 44 17.97 20.64 -5.40
N SER A 45 17.55 19.99 -4.30
CA SER A 45 17.67 18.56 -4.12
C SER A 45 16.81 17.81 -5.15
N PRO A 46 17.26 16.70 -5.78
CA PRO A 46 16.41 15.81 -6.60
C PRO A 46 15.10 15.35 -5.93
N LEU A 47 15.00 15.48 -4.60
CA LEU A 47 13.80 15.14 -3.81
C LEU A 47 12.82 16.30 -3.59
N ASP A 48 13.21 17.56 -3.85
CA ASP A 48 12.31 18.69 -3.60
C ASP A 48 11.23 18.68 -4.69
N THR A 49 9.95 18.76 -4.35
CA THR A 49 8.87 18.90 -5.37
C THR A 49 8.53 20.37 -5.65
N GLU A 50 9.27 21.30 -5.04
CA GLU A 50 9.06 22.75 -5.09
C GLU A 50 10.29 23.47 -5.69
N ILE A 51 10.07 24.53 -6.46
CA ILE A 51 11.13 25.39 -7.04
C ILE A 51 10.72 26.85 -6.87
N SER A 52 11.45 27.61 -6.04
CA SER A 52 11.18 29.03 -5.76
C SER A 52 12.25 29.95 -6.36
N PHE A 53 11.86 31.03 -7.04
CA PHE A 53 12.76 32.03 -7.62
C PHE A 53 12.09 33.40 -7.82
N ASP A 54 12.90 34.45 -7.94
CA ASP A 54 12.40 35.82 -8.10
C ASP A 54 12.37 36.25 -9.57
N ILE A 55 11.31 36.97 -9.96
CA ILE A 55 11.20 37.66 -11.24
C ILE A 55 11.16 39.16 -11.00
N HIS A 56 12.17 39.86 -11.51
CA HIS A 56 12.23 41.31 -11.46
C HIS A 56 11.63 41.94 -12.73
N VAL A 57 10.72 42.88 -12.53
CA VAL A 57 10.00 43.56 -13.61
C VAL A 57 10.29 45.06 -13.55
N GLU A 58 10.85 45.59 -14.64
CA GLU A 58 11.30 47.00 -14.73
C GLU A 58 10.13 47.98 -14.85
N LYS A 59 9.06 47.60 -15.57
CA LYS A 59 7.82 48.36 -15.74
C LYS A 59 6.68 47.65 -15.00
N ASN A 60 5.76 48.40 -14.40
CA ASN A 60 4.56 47.80 -13.82
C ASN A 60 3.77 47.08 -14.93
N ILE A 61 3.54 45.78 -14.78
CA ILE A 61 2.81 44.96 -15.76
C ILE A 61 1.31 44.84 -15.43
N GLY A 62 0.86 45.49 -14.37
CA GLY A 62 -0.51 45.39 -13.85
C GLY A 62 -0.72 44.13 -13.01
N ASN A 63 -1.98 43.73 -12.85
CA ASN A 63 -2.34 42.52 -12.12
C ASN A 63 -1.93 41.29 -12.95
N ILE A 64 -1.26 40.32 -12.33
CA ILE A 64 -0.89 39.09 -13.05
C ILE A 64 -2.16 38.28 -13.32
N VAL A 65 -2.36 37.94 -14.59
CA VAL A 65 -3.55 37.21 -15.05
C VAL A 65 -3.19 35.85 -15.64
N GLN A 66 -1.94 35.68 -16.10
CA GLN A 66 -1.46 34.46 -16.71
C GLN A 66 0.02 34.21 -16.41
N VAL A 67 0.38 32.93 -16.47
CA VAL A 67 1.75 32.45 -16.50
C VAL A 67 1.96 31.67 -17.79
N LYS A 68 3.03 31.97 -18.51
CA LYS A 68 3.48 31.20 -19.67
C LYS A 68 4.63 30.30 -19.24
N LEU A 69 4.47 28.99 -19.42
CA LEU A 69 5.55 28.00 -19.33
C LEU A 69 6.04 27.66 -20.73
N GLU A 70 7.35 27.53 -20.90
CA GLU A 70 7.98 27.05 -22.14
C GLU A 70 8.98 25.95 -21.81
N LYS A 71 8.92 24.85 -22.55
CA LYS A 71 9.90 23.77 -22.48
C LYS A 71 10.81 23.79 -23.71
N LYS A 72 12.12 23.62 -23.48
CA LYS A 72 13.12 23.37 -24.53
C LYS A 72 13.91 22.11 -24.20
N ASN A 73 14.08 21.22 -25.17
CA ASN A 73 14.78 19.96 -24.99
C ASN A 73 16.30 20.20 -25.10
N LEU A 74 17.08 19.50 -24.30
CA LEU A 74 18.54 19.47 -24.33
C LEU A 74 19.05 18.14 -24.87
N ILE A 75 18.54 17.02 -24.34
CA ILE A 75 18.92 15.66 -24.71
C ILE A 75 17.68 14.78 -24.60
N GLY A 76 17.23 14.18 -25.71
CA GLY A 76 16.00 13.39 -25.74
C GLY A 76 14.73 14.23 -25.55
N ASN A 77 13.57 13.58 -25.64
CA ASN A 77 12.27 14.22 -25.40
C ASN A 77 11.65 13.63 -24.12
N HIS A 78 11.89 14.29 -22.98
CA HIS A 78 11.45 13.79 -21.67
C HIS A 78 10.33 14.67 -21.10
N PRO A 79 9.08 14.17 -20.97
CA PRO A 79 7.96 14.95 -20.43
C PRO A 79 8.25 15.59 -19.07
N TRP A 80 7.65 16.74 -18.79
CA TRP A 80 7.77 17.41 -17.49
C TRP A 80 6.39 17.79 -16.94
N PHE A 81 6.03 17.31 -15.75
CA PHE A 81 4.73 17.59 -15.14
C PHE A 81 4.75 18.81 -14.23
N CYS A 82 3.83 19.74 -14.42
CA CYS A 82 3.63 20.89 -13.55
C CYS A 82 2.33 20.73 -12.76
N LYS A 83 2.40 20.70 -11.42
CA LYS A 83 1.24 20.63 -10.52
C LYS A 83 0.54 21.99 -10.46
N HIS A 84 1.19 22.99 -9.91
CA HIS A 84 0.67 24.37 -9.84
C HIS A 84 1.81 25.37 -9.64
N ILE A 85 1.49 26.66 -9.81
CA ILE A 85 2.44 27.76 -9.65
C ILE A 85 1.83 28.80 -8.70
N ASN A 86 2.60 29.26 -7.73
CA ASN A 86 2.24 30.37 -6.85
C ASN A 86 3.07 31.60 -7.21
N VAL A 87 2.43 32.76 -7.32
CA VAL A 87 3.08 34.04 -7.59
C VAL A 87 2.74 35.01 -6.48
N GLN A 88 3.70 35.32 -5.64
CA GLN A 88 3.58 36.37 -4.64
C GLN A 88 3.91 37.74 -5.27
N THR A 89 2.98 38.67 -5.22
CA THR A 89 3.13 40.03 -5.74
C THR A 89 3.98 40.89 -4.80
N PRO A 90 4.50 42.05 -5.28
CA PRO A 90 5.20 43.00 -4.42
C PRO A 90 4.37 43.52 -3.23
N SER A 91 3.03 43.50 -3.34
CA SER A 91 2.11 43.87 -2.26
C SER A 91 1.90 42.76 -1.22
N GLY A 92 2.41 41.56 -1.48
CA GLY A 92 2.28 40.39 -0.60
C GLY A 92 1.14 39.44 -0.96
N ASP A 93 0.32 39.76 -1.96
CA ASP A 93 -0.79 38.92 -2.42
C ASP A 93 -0.23 37.65 -3.10
N CYS A 94 -0.81 36.48 -2.80
CA CYS A 94 -0.42 35.22 -3.44
C CYS A 94 -1.47 34.82 -4.48
N LEU A 95 -1.05 34.66 -5.72
CA LEU A 95 -1.89 34.21 -6.83
C LEU A 95 -1.56 32.75 -7.15
N GLU A 96 -2.58 31.89 -7.16
CA GLU A 96 -2.47 30.46 -7.45
C GLU A 96 -2.80 30.19 -8.93
N PHE A 97 -1.98 29.39 -9.62
CA PHE A 97 -2.15 28.98 -11.01
C PHE A 97 -2.15 27.44 -11.09
N PRO A 98 -3.31 26.79 -10.89
CA PRO A 98 -3.46 25.35 -11.05
C PRO A 98 -3.10 24.90 -12.47
N CYS A 99 -2.29 23.85 -12.59
CA CYS A 99 -1.80 23.36 -13.89
C CYS A 99 -2.18 21.90 -14.11
N TYR A 100 -1.61 20.99 -13.31
CA TYR A 100 -1.80 19.53 -13.34
C TYR A 100 -1.66 18.90 -14.74
N ARG A 101 -0.63 19.32 -15.49
CA ARG A 101 -0.43 18.92 -16.90
C ARG A 101 1.03 18.65 -17.23
N TRP A 102 1.21 17.79 -18.23
CA TRP A 102 2.52 17.44 -18.80
C TRP A 102 2.91 18.40 -19.93
N LEU A 103 4.15 18.89 -19.90
CA LEU A 103 4.83 19.48 -21.06
C LEU A 103 5.64 18.37 -21.74
N VAL A 104 5.10 17.82 -22.84
CA VAL A 104 5.68 16.68 -23.56
C VAL A 104 6.76 17.14 -24.54
N ASP A 105 6.44 17.97 -25.52
CA ASP A 105 7.39 18.43 -26.56
C ASP A 105 7.99 19.82 -26.25
N GLU A 106 8.80 20.34 -27.17
CA GLU A 106 9.20 21.76 -27.18
C GLU A 106 7.98 22.65 -27.46
N ASN A 107 7.19 22.92 -26.42
CA ASN A 107 5.96 23.67 -26.53
C ASN A 107 5.86 24.77 -25.46
N GLU A 108 4.85 25.61 -25.64
CA GLU A 108 4.46 26.62 -24.65
C GLU A 108 3.05 26.35 -24.14
N MET A 109 2.86 26.61 -22.85
CA MET A 109 1.58 26.46 -22.17
C MET A 109 1.21 27.76 -21.45
N MET A 110 0.00 28.22 -21.70
CA MET A 110 -0.57 29.42 -21.09
C MET A 110 -1.52 29.02 -19.96
N ILE A 111 -1.16 29.33 -18.72
CA ILE A 111 -1.94 29.02 -17.53
C ILE A 111 -2.59 30.30 -17.03
N ARG A 112 -3.89 30.28 -16.76
CA ARG A 112 -4.61 31.41 -16.15
C ARG A 112 -4.59 31.31 -14.64
N GLU A 113 -4.74 32.45 -13.98
CA GLU A 113 -4.98 32.49 -12.54
C GLU A 113 -6.21 31.65 -12.19
N GLY A 114 -6.13 30.95 -11.05
CA GLY A 114 -6.95 29.79 -10.75
C GLY A 114 -8.44 30.05 -10.54
N THR A 115 -8.85 31.31 -10.38
CA THR A 115 -10.26 31.69 -10.27
C THR A 115 -11.07 31.20 -11.48
N ALA A 116 -12.07 30.35 -11.22
CA ALA A 116 -12.96 29.81 -12.22
C ALA A 116 -13.83 30.91 -12.84
N ARG A 117 -14.03 30.84 -14.15
CA ARG A 117 -14.80 31.85 -14.90
C ARG A 117 -15.69 31.20 -15.95
N LEU A 118 -16.81 31.86 -16.25
CA LEU A 118 -17.70 31.53 -17.36
C LEU A 118 -17.28 32.31 -18.62
N PRO A 119 -17.48 31.77 -19.83
CA PRO A 119 -17.06 32.43 -21.08
C PRO A 119 -17.72 33.80 -21.30
N GLN A 120 -18.97 33.97 -20.86
CA GLN A 120 -19.69 35.24 -20.93
C GLN A 120 -19.14 36.33 -20.00
N ASN A 121 -18.36 35.96 -18.98
CA ASN A 121 -17.78 36.89 -18.00
C ASN A 121 -16.33 37.29 -18.36
N ASP A 122 -15.79 36.74 -19.44
CA ASP A 122 -14.44 37.03 -19.89
C ASP A 122 -14.36 38.23 -20.83
N THR A 123 -13.21 38.90 -20.81
CA THR A 123 -12.90 39.94 -21.79
C THR A 123 -12.67 39.31 -23.17
N LYS A 124 -12.79 40.10 -24.25
CA LYS A 124 -12.58 39.62 -25.63
C LYS A 124 -11.25 38.87 -25.83
N SER A 125 -10.18 39.30 -25.17
CA SER A 125 -8.88 38.61 -25.28
C SER A 125 -8.88 37.24 -24.62
N PHE A 126 -9.56 37.07 -23.49
CA PHE A 126 -9.67 35.78 -22.81
C PHE A 126 -10.66 34.84 -23.50
N GLN A 127 -11.69 35.38 -24.16
CA GLN A 127 -12.56 34.61 -25.05
C GLN A 127 -11.79 34.02 -26.23
N GLU A 128 -10.91 34.80 -26.87
CA GLU A 128 -10.04 34.29 -27.96
C GLU A 128 -9.06 33.22 -27.44
N GLN A 129 -8.51 33.41 -26.23
CA GLN A 129 -7.64 32.41 -25.62
C GLN A 129 -8.39 31.09 -25.36
N ARG A 130 -9.58 31.14 -24.75
CA ARG A 130 -10.41 29.94 -24.54
C ARG A 130 -10.67 29.20 -25.85
N LYS A 131 -11.02 29.94 -26.89
CA LYS A 131 -11.24 29.39 -28.23
C LYS A 131 -9.99 28.64 -28.73
N ASN A 132 -8.81 29.25 -28.64
CA ASN A 132 -7.55 28.61 -29.05
C ASN A 132 -7.23 27.36 -28.21
N GLU A 133 -7.47 27.39 -26.90
CA GLU A 133 -7.30 26.24 -26.02
C GLU A 133 -8.21 25.08 -26.45
N LEU A 134 -9.50 25.36 -26.64
CA LEU A 134 -10.49 24.36 -27.06
C LEU A 134 -10.19 23.80 -28.45
N GLU A 135 -9.82 24.65 -29.42
CA GLU A 135 -9.39 24.21 -30.75
C GLU A 135 -8.15 23.29 -30.69
N SER A 136 -7.21 23.57 -29.77
CA SER A 136 -6.06 22.69 -29.53
C SER A 136 -6.49 21.36 -28.92
N ARG A 137 -7.36 21.38 -27.91
CA ARG A 137 -7.86 20.15 -27.26
C ARG A 137 -8.65 19.28 -28.24
N GLN A 138 -9.48 19.87 -29.09
CA GLN A 138 -10.26 19.14 -30.11
C GLN A 138 -9.40 18.43 -31.16
N LYS A 139 -8.15 18.89 -31.38
CA LYS A 139 -7.17 18.22 -32.26
C LYS A 139 -6.50 17.03 -31.57
N ILE A 140 -6.31 17.09 -30.25
CA ILE A 140 -5.68 16.04 -29.44
C ILE A 140 -6.71 14.96 -29.12
N PHE A 141 -7.84 15.34 -28.53
CA PHE A 141 -8.91 14.45 -28.11
C PHE A 141 -9.94 14.33 -29.23
N ARG A 142 -9.72 13.35 -30.12
CA ARG A 142 -10.60 13.09 -31.28
C ARG A 142 -11.48 11.88 -30.99
N TRP A 143 -12.71 11.93 -31.51
CA TRP A 143 -13.64 10.82 -31.41
C TRP A 143 -13.32 9.74 -32.44
N ASN A 144 -13.36 8.48 -32.03
CA ASN A 144 -13.29 7.31 -32.89
C ASN A 144 -14.48 6.40 -32.65
N LYS A 145 -14.87 5.67 -33.70
CA LYS A 145 -15.88 4.62 -33.62
C LYS A 145 -15.16 3.28 -33.56
N TRP A 146 -14.88 2.80 -32.34
CA TRP A 146 -14.14 1.56 -32.14
C TRP A 146 -14.84 0.33 -32.73
N SER A 147 -16.13 0.14 -32.45
CA SER A 147 -16.90 -1.02 -32.93
C SER A 147 -18.39 -0.68 -33.14
N PRO A 148 -19.09 -1.31 -34.11
CA PRO A 148 -20.53 -1.10 -34.30
C PRO A 148 -21.34 -1.36 -33.02
N GLY A 149 -22.21 -0.41 -32.66
CA GLY A 149 -23.09 -0.51 -31.49
C GLY A 149 -22.55 0.21 -30.24
N PHE A 150 -21.24 0.38 -30.12
CA PHE A 150 -20.61 1.08 -29.00
C PHE A 150 -20.78 2.60 -29.11
N PRO A 151 -20.80 3.35 -27.98
CA PRO A 151 -20.54 4.79 -27.98
C PRO A 151 -19.20 5.13 -28.65
N MET A 152 -19.03 6.39 -29.05
CA MET A 152 -17.75 6.89 -29.53
C MET A 152 -16.72 6.86 -28.39
N SER A 153 -15.46 6.59 -28.71
CA SER A 153 -14.34 6.55 -27.77
C SER A 153 -13.22 7.49 -28.23
N ILE A 154 -12.10 7.53 -27.51
CA ILE A 154 -10.90 8.22 -27.99
C ILE A 154 -10.34 7.57 -29.28
N ASP A 155 -9.82 8.41 -30.17
CA ASP A 155 -9.08 8.04 -31.39
C ASP A 155 -7.58 7.83 -31.10
N ALA A 156 -7.29 6.85 -30.25
CA ALA A 156 -5.95 6.41 -29.90
C ALA A 156 -5.99 5.00 -29.27
N ASP A 157 -4.96 4.21 -29.54
CA ASP A 157 -4.67 3.00 -28.79
C ASP A 157 -3.98 3.34 -27.46
N VAL A 158 -3.85 2.36 -26.55
CA VAL A 158 -3.33 2.59 -25.19
C VAL A 158 -1.92 3.20 -25.18
N ASP A 159 -1.07 2.81 -26.13
CA ASP A 159 0.32 3.31 -26.26
C ASP A 159 0.41 4.65 -27.02
N GLU A 160 -0.70 5.11 -27.62
CA GLU A 160 -0.80 6.36 -28.38
C GLU A 160 -1.55 7.46 -27.62
N LEU A 161 -1.97 7.17 -26.37
CA LEU A 161 -2.75 8.10 -25.57
C LEU A 161 -1.99 9.41 -25.32
N PRO A 162 -2.68 10.57 -25.28
CA PRO A 162 -2.08 11.79 -24.77
C PRO A 162 -1.59 11.58 -23.34
N LYS A 163 -0.39 12.10 -23.03
CA LYS A 163 0.23 11.95 -21.70
C LYS A 163 -0.64 12.44 -20.54
N GLU A 164 -1.59 13.34 -20.81
CA GLU A 164 -2.56 13.84 -19.83
C GLU A 164 -3.56 12.80 -19.31
N VAL A 165 -3.83 11.74 -20.09
CA VAL A 165 -4.81 10.70 -19.74
C VAL A 165 -4.21 9.31 -19.57
N GLU A 166 -2.92 9.12 -19.89
CA GLU A 166 -2.17 7.89 -19.60
C GLU A 166 -2.18 7.54 -18.10
N PHE A 167 -2.03 6.25 -17.80
CA PHE A 167 -1.64 5.81 -16.46
C PHE A 167 -0.27 6.40 -16.06
N ASP A 168 -0.12 6.72 -14.78
CA ASP A 168 1.21 6.96 -14.23
C ASP A 168 2.01 5.64 -14.14
N GLU A 169 3.33 5.74 -13.99
CA GLU A 169 4.23 4.59 -14.02
C GLU A 169 3.95 3.58 -12.89
N GLU A 170 3.44 4.07 -11.75
CA GLU A 170 3.01 3.25 -10.63
C GLU A 170 1.82 2.37 -11.04
N LYS A 171 0.76 2.98 -11.60
CA LYS A 171 -0.43 2.28 -12.05
C LYS A 171 -0.16 1.32 -13.21
N LYS A 172 0.73 1.67 -14.14
CA LYS A 172 1.19 0.75 -15.20
C LYS A 172 1.84 -0.51 -14.60
N THR A 173 2.78 -0.32 -13.69
CA THR A 173 3.51 -1.41 -13.03
C THR A 173 2.57 -2.32 -12.23
N GLU A 174 1.57 -1.75 -11.55
CA GLU A 174 0.61 -2.53 -10.76
C GLU A 174 -0.35 -3.36 -11.63
N PHE A 175 -0.85 -2.78 -12.73
CA PHE A 175 -1.74 -3.49 -13.65
C PHE A 175 -1.07 -4.75 -14.23
N GLU A 176 0.21 -4.65 -14.60
CA GLU A 176 1.01 -5.80 -15.07
C GLU A 176 1.20 -6.87 -13.99
N LYS A 177 1.34 -6.45 -12.72
CA LYS A 177 1.53 -7.35 -11.59
C LYS A 177 0.23 -8.06 -11.19
N ASN A 178 -0.93 -7.40 -11.27
CA ASN A 178 -2.19 -7.94 -10.73
C ASN A 178 -2.65 -9.24 -11.39
N SER A 179 -2.38 -9.44 -12.69
CA SER A 179 -2.67 -10.74 -13.34
C SER A 179 -1.80 -11.88 -12.81
N PHE A 180 -0.52 -11.60 -12.51
CA PHE A 180 0.35 -12.58 -11.88
C PHE A 180 -0.04 -12.83 -10.42
N LYS A 181 -0.39 -11.75 -9.69
CA LYS A 181 -0.84 -11.88 -8.30
C LYS A 181 -2.06 -12.78 -8.20
N ALA A 182 -3.04 -12.60 -9.08
CA ALA A 182 -4.21 -13.45 -9.16
C ALA A 182 -3.83 -14.92 -9.37
N ALA A 183 -2.89 -15.20 -10.28
CA ALA A 183 -2.45 -16.57 -10.56
C ALA A 183 -1.80 -17.24 -9.34
N VAL A 184 -0.99 -16.52 -8.58
CA VAL A 184 -0.28 -17.08 -7.41
C VAL A 184 -1.15 -17.12 -6.16
N GLU A 185 -1.89 -16.05 -5.87
CA GLU A 185 -2.75 -15.98 -4.67
C GLU A 185 -3.94 -16.93 -4.76
N LEU A 186 -4.45 -17.16 -5.97
CA LEU A 186 -5.52 -18.14 -6.21
C LEU A 186 -4.95 -19.52 -6.63
N GLY A 187 -3.62 -19.66 -6.73
CA GLY A 187 -2.94 -20.92 -7.06
C GLY A 187 -3.38 -21.58 -8.37
N LEU A 188 -3.70 -20.77 -9.37
CA LEU A 188 -4.28 -21.20 -10.65
C LEU A 188 -3.28 -21.91 -11.57
N ASP A 189 -1.98 -21.80 -11.28
CA ASP A 189 -0.88 -22.49 -11.99
C ASP A 189 -0.82 -24.00 -11.68
N ARG A 190 -1.55 -24.48 -10.66
CA ARG A 190 -1.45 -25.85 -10.12
C ARG A 190 -2.72 -26.69 -10.27
N ILE A 191 -3.70 -26.21 -11.04
CA ILE A 191 -4.95 -26.94 -11.27
C ILE A 191 -4.69 -28.12 -12.22
N GLU A 192 -4.79 -29.34 -11.69
CA GLU A 192 -4.71 -30.58 -12.47
C GLU A 192 -5.89 -30.70 -13.46
N GLY A 193 -5.68 -31.36 -14.61
CA GLY A 193 -6.75 -31.59 -15.58
C GLY A 193 -7.30 -30.31 -16.21
N TYR A 194 -6.42 -29.36 -16.58
CA TYR A 194 -6.75 -28.00 -17.00
C TYR A 194 -7.90 -27.85 -18.03
N PHE A 195 -8.10 -28.85 -18.91
CA PHE A 195 -9.16 -28.84 -19.94
C PHE A 195 -10.42 -29.65 -19.57
N GLU A 196 -10.51 -30.15 -18.33
CA GLU A 196 -11.58 -31.04 -17.88
C GLU A 196 -12.71 -30.28 -17.20
N SER A 197 -13.90 -30.90 -17.19
CA SER A 197 -15.02 -30.43 -16.37
C SER A 197 -14.73 -30.69 -14.88
N TRP A 198 -15.39 -29.93 -14.01
CA TRP A 198 -15.47 -30.26 -12.59
C TRP A 198 -16.25 -31.56 -12.37
N ASN A 199 -15.90 -32.32 -11.34
CA ASN A 199 -16.53 -33.62 -11.07
C ASN A 199 -17.89 -33.47 -10.38
N ASP A 200 -17.97 -32.56 -9.42
CA ASP A 200 -19.17 -32.21 -8.65
C ASP A 200 -19.01 -30.80 -8.04
N ILE A 201 -19.95 -30.39 -7.19
CA ILE A 201 -19.91 -29.08 -6.53
C ILE A 201 -18.75 -28.97 -5.53
N ALA A 202 -18.42 -30.04 -4.81
CA ALA A 202 -17.35 -30.04 -3.81
C ALA A 202 -15.97 -29.91 -4.46
N ASP A 203 -15.81 -30.39 -5.70
CA ASP A 203 -14.59 -30.22 -6.49
C ASP A 203 -14.23 -28.73 -6.68
N PHE A 204 -15.21 -27.82 -6.75
CA PHE A 204 -14.93 -26.36 -6.79
C PHE A 204 -14.38 -25.83 -5.46
N GLU A 205 -14.69 -26.45 -4.32
CA GLU A 205 -14.21 -26.04 -2.99
C GLU A 205 -12.69 -26.23 -2.87
N THR A 206 -12.12 -27.16 -3.64
CA THR A 206 -10.68 -27.43 -3.66
C THR A 206 -9.82 -26.23 -4.07
N ILE A 207 -10.39 -25.30 -4.86
CA ILE A 207 -9.76 -24.01 -5.22
C ILE A 207 -9.56 -23.14 -3.97
N TYR A 208 -10.43 -23.23 -2.97
CA TYR A 208 -10.42 -22.35 -1.81
C TYR A 208 -9.65 -22.96 -0.65
N ASP A 209 -9.83 -24.27 -0.42
CA ASP A 209 -9.18 -25.01 0.67
C ASP A 209 -7.65 -25.05 0.53
N HIS A 210 -7.13 -25.15 -0.69
CA HIS A 210 -5.68 -25.21 -0.94
C HIS A 210 -4.95 -23.88 -0.70
N TYR A 211 -5.64 -22.74 -0.80
CA TYR A 211 -5.01 -21.42 -0.89
C TYR A 211 -5.44 -20.44 0.20
N ASN A 212 -6.28 -20.89 1.15
CA ASN A 212 -6.65 -20.14 2.36
C ASN A 212 -7.22 -18.74 2.02
N ILE A 213 -8.02 -18.66 0.96
CA ILE A 213 -8.75 -17.45 0.57
C ILE A 213 -9.83 -17.22 1.63
N LYS A 214 -9.57 -16.29 2.56
CA LYS A 214 -10.50 -15.94 3.64
C LYS A 214 -11.22 -14.64 3.30
N ASP A 215 -12.43 -14.75 2.79
CA ASP A 215 -13.36 -13.63 2.66
C ASP A 215 -14.73 -14.04 3.19
N THR A 216 -15.26 -13.28 4.15
CA THR A 216 -16.49 -13.64 4.88
C THR A 216 -17.72 -13.65 3.96
N LEU A 217 -17.79 -12.78 2.96
CA LEU A 217 -18.93 -12.73 2.05
C LEU A 217 -18.85 -13.87 1.04
N LEU A 218 -17.67 -14.14 0.47
CA LEU A 218 -17.46 -15.27 -0.43
C LEU A 218 -17.80 -16.61 0.25
N GLU A 219 -17.32 -16.83 1.47
CA GLU A 219 -17.65 -18.03 2.25
C GLU A 219 -19.16 -18.17 2.47
N LYS A 220 -19.84 -17.05 2.73
CA LYS A 220 -21.29 -17.03 2.88
C LYS A 220 -22.01 -17.38 1.57
N VAL A 221 -21.53 -16.87 0.44
CA VAL A 221 -22.06 -17.22 -0.89
C VAL A 221 -21.83 -18.70 -1.17
N MET A 222 -20.65 -19.24 -0.91
CA MET A 222 -20.35 -20.68 -1.08
C MET A 222 -21.29 -21.56 -0.26
N GLN A 223 -21.64 -21.15 0.96
CA GLN A 223 -22.57 -21.90 1.82
C GLN A 223 -24.02 -21.81 1.36
N ASP A 224 -24.45 -20.64 0.89
CA ASP A 224 -25.88 -20.32 0.72
C ASP A 224 -26.32 -20.17 -0.74
N TRP A 225 -25.44 -20.26 -1.74
CA TRP A 225 -25.77 -19.97 -3.15
C TRP A 225 -26.99 -20.73 -3.70
N ASN A 226 -27.23 -21.97 -3.24
CA ASN A 226 -28.37 -22.77 -3.71
C ASN A 226 -29.67 -22.45 -2.95
N LYS A 227 -29.65 -21.62 -1.90
CA LYS A 227 -30.86 -21.18 -1.21
C LYS A 227 -31.61 -20.13 -2.04
N ASP A 228 -32.93 -20.30 -2.14
CA ASP A 228 -33.79 -19.37 -2.88
C ASP A 228 -33.78 -17.96 -2.30
N GLU A 229 -33.63 -17.82 -0.98
CA GLU A 229 -33.44 -16.54 -0.29
C GLU A 229 -32.16 -15.83 -0.77
N MET A 230 -31.02 -16.53 -0.83
CA MET A 230 -29.75 -15.96 -1.29
C MET A 230 -29.81 -15.59 -2.76
N PHE A 231 -30.46 -16.41 -3.59
CA PHE A 231 -30.70 -16.09 -5.00
C PHE A 231 -31.53 -14.81 -5.17
N GLY A 232 -32.61 -14.65 -4.40
CA GLY A 232 -33.44 -13.44 -4.43
C GLY A 232 -32.76 -12.21 -3.84
N TYR A 233 -32.00 -12.36 -2.75
CA TYR A 233 -31.22 -11.30 -2.10
C TYR A 233 -30.22 -10.64 -3.07
N GLN A 234 -29.61 -11.43 -3.94
CA GLN A 234 -28.65 -10.93 -4.92
C GLN A 234 -29.25 -9.93 -5.91
N PHE A 235 -30.54 -9.99 -6.22
CA PHE A 235 -31.18 -8.98 -7.08
C PHE A 235 -31.25 -7.59 -6.43
N LEU A 236 -31.08 -7.51 -5.11
CA LEU A 236 -31.08 -6.26 -4.35
C LEU A 236 -29.66 -5.82 -3.98
N ASN A 237 -28.76 -6.76 -3.66
CA ASN A 237 -27.51 -6.41 -2.96
C ASN A 237 -26.25 -7.06 -3.55
N SER A 238 -26.32 -7.67 -4.73
CA SER A 238 -25.13 -8.15 -5.46
C SER A 238 -24.53 -7.10 -6.39
N CYS A 239 -23.58 -7.49 -7.24
CA CYS A 239 -22.95 -6.65 -8.26
C CYS A 239 -23.89 -6.18 -9.38
N ASN A 240 -25.08 -6.78 -9.53
CA ASN A 240 -26.05 -6.36 -10.55
C ASN A 240 -27.45 -6.07 -9.99
N PRO A 241 -27.59 -5.14 -9.04
CA PRO A 241 -28.83 -4.93 -8.30
C PRO A 241 -29.84 -4.07 -9.08
N VAL A 242 -29.80 -4.06 -10.41
CA VAL A 242 -30.52 -3.11 -11.29
C VAL A 242 -31.58 -3.76 -12.18
N MET A 243 -31.68 -5.10 -12.17
CA MET A 243 -32.59 -5.83 -13.06
C MET A 243 -34.00 -5.99 -12.52
N ILE A 244 -34.15 -6.13 -11.21
CA ILE A 244 -35.43 -6.36 -10.55
C ILE A 244 -36.31 -5.11 -10.59
N ARG A 245 -37.60 -5.31 -10.86
CA ARG A 245 -38.65 -4.29 -10.84
C ARG A 245 -39.95 -4.82 -10.29
N LYS A 246 -40.80 -3.94 -9.73
CA LYS A 246 -42.14 -4.26 -9.27
C LYS A 246 -43.04 -4.67 -10.45
N CYS A 247 -43.81 -5.75 -10.29
CA CYS A 247 -44.68 -6.30 -11.33
C CYS A 247 -46.14 -6.18 -10.90
N MET A 248 -46.92 -5.37 -11.62
CA MET A 248 -48.38 -5.23 -11.38
C MET A 248 -49.21 -6.05 -12.37
N LYS A 249 -48.59 -6.52 -13.47
CA LYS A 249 -49.19 -7.35 -14.50
C LYS A 249 -48.12 -8.22 -15.15
N LEU A 250 -48.39 -9.52 -15.29
CA LEU A 250 -47.49 -10.44 -15.96
C LEU A 250 -47.42 -10.17 -17.48
N PRO A 251 -46.24 -10.27 -18.11
CA PRO A 251 -46.11 -10.23 -19.56
C PRO A 251 -46.79 -11.44 -20.22
N ASP A 252 -47.46 -11.24 -21.36
CA ASP A 252 -48.13 -12.32 -22.11
C ASP A 252 -47.16 -13.44 -22.55
N LYS A 253 -45.89 -13.08 -22.75
CA LYS A 253 -44.78 -14.00 -23.05
C LYS A 253 -44.37 -14.89 -21.86
N PHE A 254 -44.91 -14.66 -20.68
CA PHE A 254 -44.64 -15.42 -19.47
C PHE A 254 -45.94 -15.89 -18.80
N PRO A 255 -46.57 -16.95 -19.34
CA PRO A 255 -47.91 -17.40 -18.94
C PRO A 255 -47.93 -18.17 -17.61
N VAL A 256 -47.39 -17.57 -16.54
CA VAL A 256 -47.48 -18.10 -15.18
C VAL A 256 -48.93 -18.01 -14.69
N THR A 257 -49.45 -19.12 -14.17
CA THR A 257 -50.81 -19.18 -13.62
C THR A 257 -50.79 -19.26 -12.10
N HIS A 258 -51.89 -18.92 -11.44
CA HIS A 258 -52.01 -19.08 -9.99
C HIS A 258 -51.72 -20.52 -9.54
N GLU A 259 -52.23 -21.53 -10.25
CA GLU A 259 -52.03 -22.94 -9.91
C GLU A 259 -50.55 -23.35 -9.89
N MET A 260 -49.72 -22.71 -10.71
CA MET A 260 -48.28 -22.99 -10.75
C MET A 260 -47.54 -22.48 -9.52
N VAL A 261 -47.93 -21.31 -9.00
CA VAL A 261 -47.18 -20.62 -7.93
C VAL A 261 -47.88 -20.61 -6.58
N LYS A 262 -49.10 -21.17 -6.47
CA LYS A 262 -49.87 -21.19 -5.21
C LYS A 262 -49.11 -21.80 -4.03
N GLY A 263 -48.19 -22.73 -4.29
CA GLY A 263 -47.34 -23.34 -3.25
C GLY A 263 -46.26 -22.40 -2.70
N SER A 264 -45.92 -21.34 -3.43
CA SER A 264 -44.93 -20.34 -3.03
C SER A 264 -45.56 -19.07 -2.43
N LEU A 265 -46.87 -18.85 -2.60
CA LEU A 265 -47.60 -17.70 -2.05
C LEU A 265 -48.03 -18.01 -0.62
N THR A 266 -47.39 -17.39 0.36
CA THR A 266 -47.54 -17.75 1.78
C THR A 266 -48.71 -17.04 2.47
N ARG A 267 -49.22 -15.94 1.90
CA ARG A 267 -50.33 -15.13 2.48
C ARG A 267 -51.73 -15.68 2.23
N GLY A 268 -51.87 -16.80 1.51
CA GLY A 268 -53.19 -17.35 1.12
C GLY A 268 -53.93 -16.55 0.03
N HIS A 269 -53.26 -15.56 -0.57
CA HIS A 269 -53.77 -14.79 -1.70
C HIS A 269 -53.58 -15.51 -3.04
N THR A 270 -54.43 -15.17 -4.01
CA THR A 270 -54.22 -15.52 -5.42
C THR A 270 -53.05 -14.73 -6.01
N LEU A 271 -52.48 -15.22 -7.13
CA LEU A 271 -51.43 -14.49 -7.83
C LEU A 271 -51.87 -13.09 -8.28
N GLN A 272 -53.16 -12.95 -8.65
CA GLN A 272 -53.74 -11.67 -9.05
C GLN A 272 -53.83 -10.69 -7.87
N GLU A 273 -54.19 -11.17 -6.69
CA GLU A 273 -54.22 -10.36 -5.46
C GLU A 273 -52.81 -9.94 -5.05
N GLU A 274 -51.80 -10.80 -5.17
CA GLU A 274 -50.40 -10.45 -4.85
C GLU A 274 -49.77 -9.46 -5.84
N LEU A 275 -50.13 -9.56 -7.13
CA LEU A 275 -49.79 -8.54 -8.14
C LEU A 275 -50.41 -7.19 -7.77
N GLN A 276 -51.69 -7.16 -7.38
CA GLN A 276 -52.38 -5.93 -6.97
C GLN A 276 -51.84 -5.35 -5.67
N ALA A 277 -51.42 -6.21 -4.73
CA ALA A 277 -50.79 -5.81 -3.47
C ALA A 277 -49.35 -5.30 -3.64
N GLY A 278 -48.74 -5.49 -4.83
CA GLY A 278 -47.36 -5.06 -5.10
C GLY A 278 -46.29 -5.95 -4.45
N ASN A 279 -46.62 -7.22 -4.17
CA ASN A 279 -45.70 -8.20 -3.59
C ASN A 279 -44.96 -9.04 -4.64
N ILE A 280 -45.29 -8.87 -5.92
CA ILE A 280 -44.67 -9.61 -7.03
C ILE A 280 -43.67 -8.71 -7.77
N TYR A 281 -42.51 -9.27 -8.07
CA TYR A 281 -41.40 -8.62 -8.75
C TYR A 281 -40.95 -9.47 -9.93
N ILE A 282 -40.29 -8.84 -10.91
CA ILE A 282 -39.84 -9.51 -12.12
C ILE A 282 -38.43 -9.05 -12.50
N ALA A 283 -37.59 -9.99 -12.94
CA ALA A 283 -36.34 -9.72 -13.62
C ALA A 283 -36.43 -10.32 -15.04
N ASP A 284 -36.44 -9.46 -16.04
CA ASP A 284 -36.63 -9.83 -17.45
C ASP A 284 -35.38 -9.48 -18.25
N TYR A 285 -34.72 -10.52 -18.77
CA TYR A 285 -33.48 -10.42 -19.53
C TYR A 285 -33.72 -10.38 -21.05
N GLU A 286 -34.86 -9.82 -21.49
CA GLU A 286 -35.21 -9.68 -22.91
C GLU A 286 -34.11 -9.01 -23.75
N ILE A 287 -33.30 -8.14 -23.16
CA ILE A 287 -32.18 -7.47 -23.84
C ILE A 287 -31.13 -8.46 -24.43
N LEU A 288 -31.03 -9.67 -23.87
CA LEU A 288 -30.16 -10.75 -24.36
C LEU A 288 -30.77 -11.53 -25.54
N LYS A 289 -32.04 -11.29 -25.87
CA LYS A 289 -32.72 -11.95 -26.97
C LYS A 289 -32.00 -11.65 -28.29
N ALA A 290 -31.75 -12.70 -29.07
CA ALA A 290 -31.04 -12.64 -30.35
C ALA A 290 -29.58 -12.14 -30.26
N VAL A 291 -28.99 -12.03 -29.07
CA VAL A 291 -27.55 -11.85 -28.92
C VAL A 291 -26.85 -13.18 -29.25
N PRO A 292 -25.91 -13.22 -30.20
CA PRO A 292 -25.21 -14.45 -30.54
C PRO A 292 -24.27 -14.88 -29.40
N ALA A 293 -24.34 -16.16 -29.04
CA ALA A 293 -23.36 -16.79 -28.16
C ALA A 293 -22.08 -17.12 -28.94
N ALA A 294 -20.95 -17.21 -28.23
CA ALA A 294 -19.70 -17.67 -28.82
C ALA A 294 -19.79 -19.15 -29.26
N SER A 295 -18.92 -19.56 -30.19
CA SER A 295 -18.88 -20.95 -30.67
C SER A 295 -18.68 -21.94 -29.53
N GLY A 296 -19.52 -22.97 -29.47
CA GLY A 296 -19.50 -23.99 -28.41
C GLY A 296 -20.01 -23.52 -27.04
N ARG A 297 -20.56 -22.30 -26.96
CA ARG A 297 -21.18 -21.72 -25.76
C ARG A 297 -22.65 -21.41 -26.02
N TYR A 298 -23.40 -21.24 -24.93
CA TYR A 298 -24.84 -21.02 -24.96
C TYR A 298 -25.23 -19.82 -24.11
N LEU A 299 -26.28 -19.13 -24.52
CA LEU A 299 -26.83 -17.96 -23.85
C LEU A 299 -28.36 -18.09 -23.83
N THR A 300 -28.97 -17.61 -22.75
CA THR A 300 -30.43 -17.54 -22.59
C THR A 300 -30.87 -16.09 -22.35
N ALA A 301 -32.17 -15.83 -22.54
CA ALA A 301 -32.80 -14.56 -22.18
C ALA A 301 -33.95 -14.84 -21.20
N PRO A 302 -33.64 -15.17 -19.94
CA PRO A 302 -34.63 -15.67 -19.01
C PRO A 302 -35.60 -14.59 -18.51
N ILE A 303 -36.73 -15.05 -17.97
CA ILE A 303 -37.69 -14.25 -17.20
C ILE A 303 -37.84 -14.93 -15.85
N CYS A 304 -37.55 -14.19 -14.77
CA CYS A 304 -37.65 -14.68 -13.39
C CYS A 304 -38.73 -13.89 -12.64
N LEU A 305 -39.69 -14.60 -12.05
CA LEU A 305 -40.71 -14.04 -11.17
C LEU A 305 -40.30 -14.22 -9.71
N LEU A 306 -40.37 -13.16 -8.93
CA LEU A 306 -40.05 -13.16 -7.51
C LEU A 306 -41.25 -12.69 -6.66
N TYR A 307 -41.31 -13.17 -5.43
CA TYR A 307 -42.32 -12.85 -4.44
C TYR A 307 -41.66 -12.32 -3.17
N LYS A 308 -42.14 -11.18 -2.67
CA LYS A 308 -41.75 -10.66 -1.36
C LYS A 308 -42.60 -11.35 -0.28
N ASN A 309 -42.02 -12.27 0.49
CA ASN A 309 -42.75 -13.01 1.54
C ASN A 309 -43.06 -12.13 2.77
N GLU A 310 -43.65 -12.69 3.83
CA GLU A 310 -43.99 -11.94 5.07
C GLU A 310 -42.77 -11.53 5.90
N LEU A 311 -41.62 -12.15 5.66
CA LEU A 311 -40.32 -11.79 6.26
C LEU A 311 -39.57 -10.76 5.42
N ASP A 312 -40.24 -10.18 4.41
CA ASP A 312 -39.67 -9.18 3.52
C ASP A 312 -38.49 -9.69 2.66
N GLN A 313 -38.35 -11.01 2.52
CA GLN A 313 -37.37 -11.66 1.67
C GLN A 313 -37.90 -11.81 0.23
N MET A 314 -37.02 -11.60 -0.75
CA MET A 314 -37.32 -11.86 -2.16
C MET A 314 -37.11 -13.34 -2.46
N MET A 315 -38.16 -14.04 -2.90
CA MET A 315 -38.13 -15.47 -3.19
C MET A 315 -38.44 -15.73 -4.68
N PRO A 316 -37.60 -16.44 -5.44
CA PRO A 316 -37.95 -16.86 -6.80
C PRO A 316 -39.10 -17.86 -6.80
N ILE A 317 -40.11 -17.65 -7.65
CA ILE A 317 -41.32 -18.49 -7.71
C ILE A 317 -41.60 -19.09 -9.10
N ALA A 318 -41.03 -18.53 -10.17
CA ALA A 318 -41.11 -19.10 -11.52
C ALA A 318 -39.96 -18.60 -12.40
N ILE A 319 -39.41 -19.48 -13.25
CA ILE A 319 -38.36 -19.14 -14.22
C ILE A 319 -38.70 -19.72 -15.61
N GLN A 320 -38.64 -18.89 -16.66
CA GLN A 320 -38.67 -19.33 -18.05
C GLN A 320 -37.37 -18.92 -18.74
N LEU A 321 -36.62 -19.85 -19.33
CA LEU A 321 -35.29 -19.57 -19.90
C LEU A 321 -35.33 -18.90 -21.29
N SER A 322 -36.51 -18.80 -21.91
CA SER A 322 -36.71 -18.15 -23.21
C SER A 322 -37.76 -17.06 -23.13
N GLN A 323 -37.65 -16.09 -24.04
CA GLN A 323 -38.64 -15.02 -24.24
C GLN A 323 -39.89 -15.49 -25.00
N THR A 324 -39.86 -16.70 -25.58
CA THR A 324 -41.00 -17.27 -26.32
C THR A 324 -41.52 -18.50 -25.59
N PRO A 325 -42.77 -18.50 -25.10
CA PRO A 325 -43.34 -19.66 -24.41
C PRO A 325 -43.58 -20.81 -25.41
N GLY A 326 -43.46 -22.06 -24.94
CA GLY A 326 -43.70 -23.22 -25.80
C GLY A 326 -43.29 -24.54 -25.17
N LYS A 327 -43.55 -25.65 -25.88
CA LYS A 327 -43.24 -27.02 -25.39
C LYS A 327 -41.76 -27.26 -25.08
N THR A 328 -40.86 -26.53 -25.71
CA THR A 328 -39.40 -26.59 -25.51
C THR A 328 -38.87 -25.47 -24.62
N SER A 329 -39.75 -24.65 -24.04
CA SER A 329 -39.44 -23.59 -23.09
C SER A 329 -40.37 -23.70 -21.87
N PRO A 330 -40.20 -24.76 -21.05
CA PRO A 330 -41.01 -24.93 -19.85
C PRO A 330 -40.80 -23.78 -18.85
N ILE A 331 -41.83 -23.54 -18.04
CA ILE A 331 -41.73 -22.69 -16.85
C ILE A 331 -41.36 -23.60 -15.68
N PHE A 332 -40.19 -23.35 -15.11
CA PHE A 332 -39.66 -24.05 -13.96
C PHE A 332 -40.12 -23.37 -12.66
N LEU A 333 -40.35 -24.19 -11.64
CA LEU A 333 -40.91 -23.80 -10.35
C LEU A 333 -40.03 -24.35 -9.22
N PRO A 334 -40.04 -23.74 -8.01
CA PRO A 334 -39.36 -24.31 -6.85
C PRO A 334 -39.83 -25.72 -6.46
N SER A 335 -41.01 -26.13 -6.92
CA SER A 335 -41.58 -27.47 -6.69
C SER A 335 -41.11 -28.53 -7.70
N ASP A 336 -40.37 -28.15 -8.73
CA ASP A 336 -39.78 -29.10 -9.68
C ASP A 336 -38.61 -29.86 -9.04
N ASN A 337 -38.04 -30.83 -9.77
CA ASN A 337 -36.87 -31.58 -9.29
C ASN A 337 -35.72 -30.64 -8.87
N GLU A 338 -35.03 -30.99 -7.78
CA GLU A 338 -33.96 -30.18 -7.20
C GLU A 338 -32.85 -29.80 -8.20
N CYS A 339 -32.43 -30.74 -9.07
CA CYS A 339 -31.43 -30.48 -10.10
C CYS A 339 -31.94 -29.52 -11.17
N ASP A 340 -33.21 -29.65 -11.60
CA ASP A 340 -33.82 -28.74 -12.57
C ASP A 340 -33.88 -27.31 -12.00
N TRP A 341 -34.42 -27.15 -10.78
CA TRP A 341 -34.58 -25.83 -10.15
C TRP A 341 -33.24 -25.15 -9.88
N MET A 342 -32.27 -25.90 -9.37
CA MET A 342 -30.90 -25.42 -9.17
C MET A 342 -30.26 -24.98 -10.49
N PHE A 343 -30.39 -25.79 -11.55
CA PHE A 343 -29.75 -25.49 -12.84
C PHE A 343 -30.37 -24.28 -13.54
N VAL A 344 -31.69 -24.10 -13.48
CA VAL A 344 -32.34 -22.94 -14.11
C VAL A 344 -32.00 -21.63 -13.38
N LYS A 345 -31.77 -21.67 -12.06
CA LYS A 345 -31.20 -20.54 -11.30
C LYS A 345 -29.78 -20.21 -11.78
N MET A 346 -28.92 -21.21 -12.03
CA MET A 346 -27.60 -20.99 -12.63
C MET A 346 -27.66 -20.34 -14.02
N TRP A 347 -28.63 -20.71 -14.86
CA TRP A 347 -28.86 -20.05 -16.16
C TRP A 347 -29.27 -18.58 -16.01
N VAL A 348 -30.10 -18.26 -15.02
CA VAL A 348 -30.42 -16.86 -14.69
C VAL A 348 -29.16 -16.12 -14.25
N LYS A 349 -28.36 -16.71 -13.34
CA LYS A 349 -27.10 -16.11 -12.89
C LYS A 349 -26.07 -15.96 -14.01
N SER A 350 -26.01 -16.88 -14.97
CA SER A 350 -25.13 -16.75 -16.13
C SER A 350 -25.58 -15.61 -17.06
N SER A 351 -26.89 -15.48 -17.27
CA SER A 351 -27.46 -14.36 -18.04
C SER A 351 -27.21 -13.02 -17.34
N ASP A 352 -27.38 -13.00 -16.01
CA ASP A 352 -27.10 -11.87 -15.13
C ASP A 352 -25.63 -11.45 -15.18
N PHE A 353 -24.70 -12.41 -15.08
CA PHE A 353 -23.26 -12.16 -15.21
C PHE A 353 -22.92 -11.51 -16.57
N ASN A 354 -23.42 -12.05 -17.67
CA ASN A 354 -23.13 -11.53 -19.01
C ASN A 354 -23.67 -10.10 -19.20
N LEU A 355 -24.87 -9.83 -18.68
CA LEU A 355 -25.49 -8.51 -18.73
C LEU A 355 -24.79 -7.51 -17.79
N HIS A 356 -24.45 -7.95 -16.58
CA HIS A 356 -23.69 -7.19 -15.61
C HIS A 356 -22.38 -6.68 -16.22
N GLN A 357 -21.56 -7.59 -16.74
CA GLN A 357 -20.23 -7.27 -17.24
C GLN A 357 -20.27 -6.29 -18.42
N LEU A 358 -21.15 -6.54 -19.40
CA LEU A 358 -21.15 -5.80 -20.66
C LEU A 358 -22.01 -4.54 -20.64
N VAL A 359 -23.08 -4.51 -19.83
CA VAL A 359 -24.03 -3.39 -19.82
C VAL A 359 -23.95 -2.61 -18.51
N THR A 360 -24.16 -3.25 -17.37
CA THR A 360 -24.20 -2.55 -16.07
C THR A 360 -22.83 -1.98 -15.68
N HIS A 361 -21.78 -2.77 -15.90
CA HIS A 361 -20.40 -2.40 -15.62
C HIS A 361 -19.80 -1.64 -16.81
N LEU A 362 -19.48 -2.32 -17.92
CA LEU A 362 -18.77 -1.71 -19.05
C LEU A 362 -19.54 -0.51 -19.68
N LEU A 363 -20.75 -0.71 -20.20
CA LEU A 363 -21.46 0.37 -20.89
C LEU A 363 -21.83 1.52 -19.95
N LYS A 364 -22.61 1.23 -18.91
CA LYS A 364 -23.23 2.25 -18.05
C LYS A 364 -22.27 2.99 -17.14
N THR A 365 -21.05 2.49 -16.95
CA THR A 365 -20.03 3.18 -16.13
C THR A 365 -18.83 3.59 -16.99
N HIS A 366 -18.03 2.63 -17.47
CA HIS A 366 -16.79 2.91 -18.21
C HIS A 366 -17.03 3.71 -19.49
N LEU A 367 -17.84 3.19 -20.42
CA LEU A 367 -18.01 3.82 -21.74
C LEU A 367 -18.76 5.14 -21.65
N VAL A 368 -19.78 5.22 -20.79
CA VAL A 368 -20.51 6.47 -20.53
C VAL A 368 -19.60 7.53 -19.91
N SER A 369 -18.77 7.16 -18.94
CA SER A 369 -17.82 8.09 -18.30
C SER A 369 -16.74 8.56 -19.26
N GLU A 370 -16.25 7.70 -20.16
CA GLU A 370 -15.33 8.10 -21.23
C GLU A 370 -15.96 9.11 -22.18
N VAL A 371 -17.25 8.96 -22.52
CA VAL A 371 -17.97 9.96 -23.34
C VAL A 371 -18.01 11.31 -22.61
N PHE A 372 -18.30 11.31 -21.30
CA PHE A 372 -18.32 12.52 -20.50
C PHE A 372 -16.93 13.18 -20.41
N GLU A 373 -15.89 12.38 -20.16
CA GLU A 373 -14.49 12.84 -20.09
C GLU A 373 -14.03 13.45 -21.43
N MET A 374 -14.29 12.77 -22.55
CA MET A 374 -13.94 13.23 -23.89
C MET A 374 -14.63 14.56 -24.22
N ALA A 375 -15.93 14.68 -23.96
CA ALA A 375 -16.66 15.93 -24.17
C ALA A 375 -16.13 17.07 -23.26
N MET A 376 -15.78 16.75 -22.00
CA MET A 376 -15.19 17.71 -21.06
C MET A 376 -13.88 18.28 -21.61
N TYR A 377 -12.94 17.42 -22.04
CA TYR A 377 -11.69 17.88 -22.64
C TYR A 377 -11.92 18.71 -23.90
N ARG A 378 -12.88 18.34 -24.74
CA ARG A 378 -13.11 18.98 -26.04
C ARG A 378 -13.85 20.30 -25.98
N GLN A 379 -14.68 20.53 -24.96
CA GLN A 379 -15.62 21.66 -24.94
C GLN A 379 -15.47 22.59 -23.73
N LEU A 380 -14.81 22.16 -22.65
CA LEU A 380 -14.64 22.99 -21.45
C LEU A 380 -13.17 23.40 -21.29
N SER A 381 -12.94 24.71 -21.18
CA SER A 381 -11.62 25.26 -20.90
C SER A 381 -11.19 24.94 -19.46
N ALA A 382 -9.88 24.88 -19.18
CA ALA A 382 -9.36 24.53 -17.86
C ALA A 382 -9.78 25.48 -16.71
N VAL A 383 -10.18 26.71 -17.07
CA VAL A 383 -10.72 27.71 -16.14
C VAL A 383 -12.23 27.60 -15.92
N HIS A 384 -12.93 26.77 -16.68
CA HIS A 384 -14.37 26.59 -16.53
C HIS A 384 -14.68 25.89 -15.20
N PRO A 385 -15.65 26.37 -14.40
CA PRO A 385 -15.97 25.76 -13.10
C PRO A 385 -16.37 24.29 -13.22
N VAL A 386 -17.11 23.92 -14.27
CA VAL A 386 -17.49 22.52 -14.53
C VAL A 386 -16.28 21.64 -14.89
N TYR A 387 -15.29 22.14 -15.62
CA TYR A 387 -14.05 21.40 -15.87
C TYR A 387 -13.33 21.09 -14.55
N LYS A 388 -13.15 22.10 -13.71
CA LYS A 388 -12.50 21.97 -12.39
C LYS A 388 -13.23 21.01 -11.47
N LEU A 389 -14.57 20.98 -11.54
CA LEU A 389 -15.42 20.09 -10.77
C LEU A 389 -15.30 18.62 -11.24
N LEU A 390 -15.31 18.38 -12.55
CA LEU A 390 -15.40 17.04 -13.11
C LEU A 390 -14.04 16.33 -13.23
N MET A 391 -12.94 17.06 -13.46
CA MET A 391 -11.62 16.45 -13.71
C MET A 391 -11.27 15.33 -12.70
N PRO A 392 -11.36 15.56 -11.38
CA PRO A 392 -10.95 14.55 -10.39
C PRO A 392 -11.71 13.22 -10.52
N HIS A 393 -12.92 13.24 -11.08
CA HIS A 393 -13.80 12.07 -11.17
C HIS A 393 -13.57 11.20 -12.41
N PHE A 394 -12.86 11.70 -13.42
CA PHE A 394 -12.59 10.95 -14.65
C PHE A 394 -11.15 10.45 -14.79
N ARG A 395 -10.27 10.76 -13.83
CA ARG A 395 -8.86 10.35 -13.84
C ARG A 395 -8.72 8.88 -14.26
N PHE A 396 -7.97 8.67 -15.34
CA PHE A 396 -7.64 7.37 -15.95
C PHE A 396 -8.77 6.60 -16.65
N THR A 397 -9.97 7.17 -16.80
CA THR A 397 -11.09 6.48 -17.45
C THR A 397 -10.78 6.18 -18.92
N ILE A 398 -10.29 7.15 -19.68
CA ILE A 398 -9.79 6.91 -21.05
C ILE A 398 -8.69 5.84 -21.09
N ALA A 399 -7.71 5.86 -20.19
CA ALA A 399 -6.60 4.89 -20.19
C ALA A 399 -7.07 3.45 -19.93
N ILE A 400 -7.89 3.23 -18.91
CA ILE A 400 -8.38 1.87 -18.61
C ILE A 400 -9.29 1.36 -19.72
N ASN A 401 -10.10 2.23 -20.34
CA ASN A 401 -10.96 1.83 -21.44
C ASN A 401 -10.18 1.52 -22.71
N ALA A 402 -9.13 2.28 -23.02
CA ALA A 402 -8.23 1.98 -24.13
C ALA A 402 -7.51 0.63 -23.92
N ALA A 403 -6.99 0.38 -22.72
CA ALA A 403 -6.39 -0.90 -22.36
C ALA A 403 -7.41 -2.06 -22.42
N ALA A 404 -8.65 -1.84 -21.99
CA ALA A 404 -9.70 -2.85 -22.03
C ALA A 404 -10.09 -3.22 -23.48
N ARG A 405 -10.19 -2.24 -24.38
CA ARG A 405 -10.46 -2.48 -25.81
C ARG A 405 -9.44 -3.42 -26.45
N ASP A 406 -8.17 -3.26 -26.09
CA ASP A 406 -7.07 -4.11 -26.57
C ASP A 406 -7.05 -5.48 -25.86
N LYS A 407 -6.97 -5.47 -24.52
CA LYS A 407 -6.60 -6.66 -23.73
C LYS A 407 -7.77 -7.46 -23.17
N LEU A 408 -8.96 -6.85 -23.02
CA LEU A 408 -10.09 -7.45 -22.29
C LEU A 408 -11.24 -7.83 -23.21
N ILE A 409 -11.78 -6.87 -23.96
CA ILE A 409 -13.02 -7.02 -24.76
C ILE A 409 -12.78 -7.12 -26.27
N GLY A 410 -11.53 -6.99 -26.73
CA GLY A 410 -11.14 -7.28 -28.11
C GLY A 410 -11.41 -8.74 -28.50
N GLU A 411 -11.27 -9.06 -29.78
CA GLU A 411 -11.54 -10.42 -30.31
C GLU A 411 -10.75 -11.52 -29.57
N GLU A 412 -9.49 -11.23 -29.25
CA GLU A 412 -8.59 -12.12 -28.49
C GLU A 412 -8.51 -11.78 -26.99
N GLY A 413 -9.31 -10.81 -26.53
CA GLY A 413 -9.28 -10.32 -25.16
C GLY A 413 -9.69 -11.37 -24.12
N SER A 414 -9.17 -11.25 -22.90
CA SER A 414 -9.36 -12.25 -21.84
C SER A 414 -10.83 -12.50 -21.49
N PHE A 415 -11.69 -11.48 -21.53
CA PHE A 415 -13.13 -11.62 -21.27
C PHE A 415 -13.84 -12.38 -22.41
N SER A 416 -13.53 -12.04 -23.66
CA SER A 416 -14.04 -12.75 -24.86
C SER A 416 -13.73 -14.24 -24.81
N GLN A 417 -12.60 -14.61 -24.21
CA GLN A 417 -12.17 -16.00 -24.04
C GLN A 417 -12.92 -16.78 -22.94
N VAL A 418 -13.70 -16.15 -22.05
CA VAL A 418 -14.33 -16.85 -20.91
C VAL A 418 -15.84 -16.65 -20.79
N SER A 419 -16.38 -15.67 -21.50
CA SER A 419 -17.80 -15.31 -21.48
C SER A 419 -18.66 -16.11 -22.47
N SER A 420 -19.95 -16.31 -22.21
CA SER A 420 -20.90 -16.86 -23.19
C SER A 420 -20.99 -15.99 -24.45
N ILE A 421 -20.65 -14.70 -24.35
CA ILE A 421 -20.75 -13.71 -25.41
C ILE A 421 -19.33 -13.36 -25.91
N ASN A 422 -19.09 -13.48 -27.23
CA ASN A 422 -17.85 -13.02 -27.87
C ASN A 422 -17.95 -11.54 -28.30
N GLY A 423 -16.91 -10.97 -28.91
CA GLY A 423 -16.88 -9.57 -29.34
C GLY A 423 -18.07 -9.15 -30.23
N ALA A 424 -18.49 -10.00 -31.19
CA ALA A 424 -19.64 -9.71 -32.05
C ALA A 424 -20.97 -9.68 -31.27
N GLY A 425 -21.14 -10.62 -30.34
CA GLY A 425 -22.29 -10.64 -29.45
C GLY A 425 -22.30 -9.45 -28.49
N ALA A 426 -21.14 -9.03 -27.98
CA ALA A 426 -21.00 -7.86 -27.13
C ALA A 426 -21.44 -6.58 -27.87
N GLY A 427 -21.02 -6.42 -29.14
CA GLY A 427 -21.50 -5.32 -30.00
C GLY A 427 -23.01 -5.32 -30.19
N THR A 428 -23.64 -6.49 -30.31
CA THR A 428 -25.10 -6.61 -30.44
C THR A 428 -25.80 -6.23 -29.14
N LEU A 429 -25.32 -6.75 -27.99
CA LEU A 429 -25.89 -6.46 -26.68
C LEU A 429 -25.76 -4.96 -26.32
N ILE A 430 -24.59 -4.37 -26.55
CA ILE A 430 -24.35 -2.96 -26.29
C ILE A 430 -25.20 -2.08 -27.21
N LYS A 431 -25.36 -2.45 -28.49
CA LYS A 431 -26.30 -1.78 -29.38
C LYS A 431 -27.72 -1.81 -28.82
N ASN A 432 -28.22 -2.98 -28.41
CA ASN A 432 -29.56 -3.11 -27.83
C ASN A 432 -29.69 -2.24 -26.55
N ALA A 433 -28.66 -2.19 -25.72
CA ALA A 433 -28.64 -1.37 -24.52
C ALA A 433 -28.63 0.14 -24.81
N MET A 434 -27.90 0.57 -25.85
CA MET A 434 -27.87 1.96 -26.29
C MET A 434 -29.24 2.46 -26.77
N GLU A 435 -30.08 1.60 -27.35
CA GLU A 435 -31.44 1.95 -27.80
C GLU A 435 -32.38 2.30 -26.64
N ILE A 436 -32.08 1.87 -25.41
CA ILE A 436 -32.89 2.14 -24.20
C ILE A 436 -32.14 2.97 -23.15
N LEU A 437 -30.89 3.34 -23.41
CA LEU A 437 -30.08 4.17 -22.52
C LEU A 437 -30.55 5.63 -22.60
N THR A 438 -30.92 6.21 -21.46
CA THR A 438 -31.40 7.58 -21.35
C THR A 438 -30.64 8.26 -20.22
N LEU A 439 -30.61 9.60 -20.21
CA LEU A 439 -30.05 10.31 -19.05
C LEU A 439 -30.80 9.96 -17.76
N LYS A 440 -32.13 9.80 -17.82
CA LYS A 440 -32.95 9.43 -16.67
C LYS A 440 -32.63 8.05 -16.11
N SER A 441 -32.26 7.09 -16.95
CA SER A 441 -31.85 5.76 -16.50
C SER A 441 -30.43 5.71 -15.93
N LEU A 442 -29.69 6.82 -16.00
CA LEU A 442 -28.44 7.05 -15.25
C LEU A 442 -28.66 7.90 -13.99
N SER A 443 -29.82 8.55 -13.84
CA SER A 443 -30.20 9.26 -12.63
C SER A 443 -30.68 8.25 -11.59
N PHE A 444 -29.93 8.13 -10.50
CA PHE A 444 -30.12 7.05 -9.52
C PHE A 444 -31.52 7.04 -8.90
N PRO A 445 -32.08 8.17 -8.41
CA PRO A 445 -33.44 8.19 -7.86
C PRO A 445 -34.51 7.88 -8.92
N GLU A 446 -34.33 8.39 -10.14
CA GLU A 446 -35.28 8.16 -11.23
C GLU A 446 -35.28 6.70 -11.69
N ASP A 447 -34.13 6.00 -11.72
CA ASP A 447 -34.06 4.56 -12.02
C ASP A 447 -34.77 3.72 -10.94
N ILE A 448 -34.50 4.00 -9.66
CA ILE A 448 -35.15 3.31 -8.53
C ILE A 448 -36.67 3.46 -8.61
N LYS A 449 -37.13 4.69 -8.86
CA LYS A 449 -38.55 5.00 -9.04
C LYS A 449 -39.15 4.36 -10.28
N ALA A 450 -38.46 4.40 -11.41
CA ALA A 450 -38.93 3.78 -12.66
C ALA A 450 -39.12 2.26 -12.54
N ARG A 451 -38.32 1.61 -11.69
CA ARG A 451 -38.46 0.18 -11.37
C ARG A 451 -39.48 -0.10 -10.24
N GLY A 452 -40.00 0.95 -9.58
CA GLY A 452 -40.96 0.83 -8.49
C GLY A 452 -40.37 0.26 -7.20
N MET A 453 -39.09 0.52 -6.94
CA MET A 453 -38.30 -0.12 -5.87
C MET A 453 -38.07 0.79 -4.64
N GLU A 454 -38.76 1.93 -4.55
CA GLU A 454 -38.57 2.95 -3.51
C GLU A 454 -38.83 2.42 -2.08
N ASP A 455 -39.83 1.55 -1.90
CA ASP A 455 -40.26 1.08 -0.57
C ASP A 455 -39.83 -0.36 -0.24
N VAL A 456 -38.89 -0.92 -1.02
CA VAL A 456 -38.46 -2.31 -0.85
C VAL A 456 -37.53 -2.44 0.37
N PRO A 457 -37.85 -3.25 1.38
CA PRO A 457 -36.97 -3.46 2.53
C PRO A 457 -35.68 -4.18 2.14
N SER A 458 -34.63 -4.00 2.95
CA SER A 458 -33.32 -4.68 2.78
C SER A 458 -32.68 -4.47 1.40
N TYR A 459 -32.93 -3.31 0.78
CA TYR A 459 -32.34 -2.91 -0.50
C TYR A 459 -31.21 -1.90 -0.26
N TYR A 460 -30.10 -2.37 0.28
CA TYR A 460 -29.00 -1.53 0.77
C TYR A 460 -28.33 -0.72 -0.36
N TYR A 461 -28.23 -1.30 -1.56
CA TYR A 461 -27.79 -0.57 -2.75
C TYR A 461 -28.58 0.72 -2.97
N ARG A 462 -29.91 0.67 -2.82
CA ARG A 462 -30.77 1.86 -2.90
C ARG A 462 -30.45 2.81 -1.75
N ASP A 463 -30.47 2.32 -0.53
CA ASP A 463 -30.41 3.16 0.67
C ASP A 463 -29.10 3.96 0.74
N ASP A 464 -27.97 3.31 0.45
CA ASP A 464 -26.66 3.95 0.47
C ASP A 464 -26.46 4.81 -0.79
N GLY A 465 -26.89 4.32 -1.96
CA GLY A 465 -26.85 5.08 -3.20
C GLY A 465 -27.66 6.38 -3.13
N MET A 466 -28.82 6.39 -2.48
CA MET A 466 -29.62 7.61 -2.27
C MET A 466 -28.88 8.64 -1.42
N LYS A 467 -28.22 8.22 -0.33
CA LYS A 467 -27.44 9.11 0.54
C LYS A 467 -26.25 9.73 -0.22
N ILE A 468 -25.51 8.90 -0.95
CA ILE A 468 -24.35 9.36 -1.73
C ILE A 468 -24.81 10.28 -2.86
N TRP A 469 -25.90 9.94 -3.57
CA TRP A 469 -26.51 10.80 -4.57
C TRP A 469 -26.87 12.16 -3.99
N GLU A 470 -27.53 12.20 -2.84
CA GLU A 470 -27.92 13.45 -2.18
C GLU A 470 -26.69 14.27 -1.76
N ALA A 471 -25.63 13.63 -1.26
CA ALA A 471 -24.38 14.29 -0.91
C ALA A 471 -23.71 14.94 -2.14
N ILE A 472 -23.62 14.21 -3.25
CA ILE A 472 -23.09 14.71 -4.52
C ILE A 472 -23.97 15.84 -5.06
N ASN A 473 -25.30 15.66 -5.04
CA ASN A 473 -26.24 16.67 -5.53
C ASN A 473 -26.13 17.98 -4.74
N CYS A 474 -26.04 17.90 -3.41
CA CYS A 474 -25.81 19.07 -2.54
C CYS A 474 -24.49 19.77 -2.87
N PHE A 475 -23.42 19.01 -3.08
CA PHE A 475 -22.10 19.52 -3.43
C PHE A 475 -22.13 20.23 -4.79
N VAL A 476 -22.65 19.58 -5.82
CA VAL A 476 -22.79 20.12 -7.18
C VAL A 476 -23.67 21.37 -7.15
N SER A 477 -24.81 21.34 -6.45
CA SER A 477 -25.71 22.49 -6.28
C SER A 477 -25.01 23.68 -5.65
N ALA A 478 -24.22 23.45 -4.60
CA ALA A 478 -23.42 24.50 -3.98
C ALA A 478 -22.40 25.11 -4.95
N VAL A 479 -21.71 24.28 -5.74
CA VAL A 479 -20.75 24.75 -6.76
C VAL A 479 -21.45 25.51 -7.89
N VAL A 480 -22.52 24.98 -8.46
CA VAL A 480 -23.30 25.64 -9.53
C VAL A 480 -23.81 27.01 -9.05
N LYS A 481 -24.31 27.09 -7.82
CA LYS A 481 -24.81 28.35 -7.23
C LYS A 481 -23.72 29.42 -7.04
N ILE A 482 -22.45 29.03 -6.88
CA ILE A 482 -21.34 29.99 -6.78
C ILE A 482 -21.12 30.71 -8.11
N TYR A 483 -21.28 30.02 -9.24
CA TYR A 483 -20.88 30.54 -10.56
C TYR A 483 -22.05 30.93 -11.47
N TYR A 484 -23.23 30.31 -11.32
CA TYR A 484 -24.44 30.60 -12.08
C TYR A 484 -25.48 31.29 -11.19
N ASP A 485 -25.63 32.59 -11.39
CA ASP A 485 -26.58 33.42 -10.65
C ASP A 485 -28.03 33.23 -11.10
N SER A 486 -28.25 32.88 -12.38
CA SER A 486 -29.56 32.61 -12.95
C SER A 486 -29.57 31.46 -13.98
N ASP A 487 -30.77 31.07 -14.42
CA ASP A 487 -30.95 30.06 -15.48
C ASP A 487 -30.49 30.61 -16.85
N GLU A 488 -30.67 31.91 -17.09
CA GLU A 488 -30.16 32.58 -18.29
C GLU A 488 -28.62 32.53 -18.37
N ALA A 489 -27.92 32.47 -17.23
CA ALA A 489 -26.48 32.29 -17.23
C ALA A 489 -26.07 30.91 -17.76
N VAL A 490 -26.86 29.86 -17.51
CA VAL A 490 -26.65 28.51 -18.07
C VAL A 490 -26.94 28.51 -19.57
N GLN A 491 -28.04 29.14 -19.99
CA GLN A 491 -28.43 29.22 -21.41
C GLN A 491 -27.39 29.96 -22.26
N LYS A 492 -26.77 31.02 -21.71
CA LYS A 492 -25.75 31.83 -22.40
C LYS A 492 -24.35 31.20 -22.39
N ASP A 493 -24.13 30.15 -21.60
CA ASP A 493 -22.84 29.50 -21.50
C ASP A 493 -22.57 28.60 -22.71
N VAL A 494 -21.89 29.16 -23.71
CA VAL A 494 -21.59 28.49 -24.98
C VAL A 494 -20.72 27.23 -24.81
N GLU A 495 -19.89 27.17 -23.76
CA GLU A 495 -19.04 25.99 -23.49
C GLU A 495 -19.89 24.85 -22.94
N ILE A 496 -20.83 25.12 -22.02
CA ILE A 496 -21.77 24.11 -21.52
C ILE A 496 -22.71 23.61 -22.60
N GLN A 497 -23.25 24.50 -23.45
CA GLN A 497 -24.10 24.06 -24.56
C GLN A 497 -23.30 23.25 -25.60
N GLY A 498 -22.02 23.57 -25.81
CA GLY A 498 -21.11 22.78 -26.64
C GLY A 498 -20.83 21.40 -26.04
N PHE A 499 -20.52 21.35 -24.75
CA PHE A 499 -20.27 20.14 -23.97
C PHE A 499 -21.43 19.15 -24.07
N VAL A 500 -22.65 19.60 -23.81
CA VAL A 500 -23.87 18.77 -23.87
C VAL A 500 -24.10 18.19 -25.28
N LYS A 501 -23.86 18.99 -26.32
CA LYS A 501 -23.95 18.52 -27.72
C LYS A 501 -22.87 17.50 -28.07
N ASP A 502 -21.66 17.66 -27.56
CA ASP A 502 -20.55 16.73 -27.81
C ASP A 502 -20.75 15.40 -27.06
N VAL A 503 -21.39 15.43 -25.87
CA VAL A 503 -21.87 14.20 -25.21
C VAL A 503 -22.92 13.49 -26.07
N VAL A 504 -23.91 14.21 -26.61
CA VAL A 504 -24.92 13.62 -27.52
C VAL A 504 -24.25 13.00 -28.75
N PHE A 505 -23.24 13.68 -29.32
CA PHE A 505 -22.45 13.14 -30.42
C PHE A 505 -21.72 11.84 -30.02
N GLY A 506 -21.06 11.83 -28.85
CA GLY A 506 -20.39 10.65 -28.33
C GLY A 506 -21.34 9.48 -28.04
N MET A 507 -22.58 9.77 -27.67
CA MET A 507 -23.68 8.81 -27.54
C MET A 507 -24.35 8.46 -28.90
N ASN A 508 -23.61 8.56 -30.01
CA ASN A 508 -24.09 8.29 -31.37
C ASN A 508 -25.29 9.14 -31.83
N ASN A 509 -25.35 10.40 -31.39
CA ASN A 509 -26.46 11.33 -31.64
C ASN A 509 -27.81 10.86 -31.08
N SER A 510 -27.79 10.18 -29.93
CA SER A 510 -29.00 9.70 -29.26
C SER A 510 -29.97 10.85 -28.92
N ASP A 511 -31.25 10.68 -29.27
CA ASP A 511 -32.33 11.60 -28.88
C ASP A 511 -32.76 11.45 -27.42
N HIS A 512 -32.20 10.47 -26.69
CA HIS A 512 -32.49 10.20 -25.28
C HIS A 512 -31.66 11.04 -24.30
N PHE A 513 -30.74 11.86 -24.81
CA PHE A 513 -29.93 12.80 -24.04
C PHE A 513 -30.31 14.25 -24.40
N PRO A 514 -30.26 15.19 -23.43
CA PRO A 514 -30.58 16.59 -23.71
C PRO A 514 -29.58 17.19 -24.71
N LYS A 515 -30.08 18.02 -25.65
CA LYS A 515 -29.25 18.74 -26.65
C LYS A 515 -28.84 20.14 -26.19
N SER A 516 -29.45 20.63 -25.12
CA SER A 516 -29.16 21.88 -24.42
C SER A 516 -29.59 21.76 -22.96
N LEU A 517 -29.06 22.64 -22.11
CA LEU A 517 -29.51 22.80 -20.72
C LEU A 517 -30.06 24.23 -20.55
N GLU A 518 -31.25 24.34 -19.97
CA GLU A 518 -32.02 25.58 -19.89
C GLU A 518 -32.05 26.17 -18.49
N SER A 519 -31.67 25.42 -17.46
CA SER A 519 -31.72 25.87 -16.06
C SER A 519 -30.56 25.33 -15.21
N ARG A 520 -30.36 25.97 -14.05
CA ARG A 520 -29.38 25.50 -13.05
C ARG A 520 -29.74 24.14 -12.49
N GLU A 521 -31.03 23.86 -12.31
CA GLU A 521 -31.50 22.56 -11.84
C GLU A 521 -31.13 21.44 -12.81
N GLN A 522 -31.34 21.65 -14.11
CA GLN A 522 -30.92 20.70 -15.14
C GLN A 522 -29.40 20.51 -15.15
N LEU A 523 -28.62 21.59 -15.00
CA LEU A 523 -27.16 21.49 -14.90
C LEU A 523 -26.72 20.71 -13.66
N VAL A 524 -27.34 20.95 -12.51
CA VAL A 524 -27.05 20.23 -11.26
C VAL A 524 -27.34 18.75 -11.42
N GLU A 525 -28.50 18.37 -11.94
CA GLU A 525 -28.84 16.97 -12.18
C GLU A 525 -27.85 16.31 -13.16
N TYR A 526 -27.55 16.98 -14.27
CA TYR A 526 -26.64 16.47 -15.29
C TYR A 526 -25.23 16.18 -14.73
N LEU A 527 -24.69 17.10 -13.94
CA LEU A 527 -23.37 16.93 -13.31
C LEU A 527 -23.41 15.92 -12.15
N THR A 528 -24.53 15.81 -11.44
CA THR A 528 -24.72 14.78 -10.40
C THR A 528 -24.67 13.38 -11.00
N VAL A 529 -25.36 13.17 -12.14
CA VAL A 529 -25.31 11.90 -12.89
C VAL A 529 -23.86 11.54 -13.20
N MET A 530 -23.10 12.48 -13.79
CA MET A 530 -21.71 12.23 -14.18
C MET A 530 -20.83 11.79 -13.02
N ILE A 531 -20.85 12.54 -11.92
CA ILE A 531 -20.02 12.25 -10.74
C ILE A 531 -20.46 10.93 -10.11
N PHE A 532 -21.77 10.69 -9.97
CA PHE A 532 -22.28 9.46 -9.38
C PHE A 532 -21.94 8.23 -10.24
N THR A 533 -22.09 8.33 -11.56
CA THR A 533 -21.76 7.25 -12.50
C THR A 533 -20.28 6.87 -12.44
N ALA A 534 -19.38 7.86 -12.44
CA ALA A 534 -17.93 7.62 -12.43
C ALA A 534 -17.38 7.18 -11.06
N SER A 535 -18.15 7.35 -9.98
CA SER A 535 -17.73 7.00 -8.62
C SER A 535 -18.62 5.91 -7.99
N ALA A 536 -19.72 6.30 -7.34
CA ALA A 536 -20.57 5.40 -6.56
C ALA A 536 -21.16 4.25 -7.39
N GLN A 537 -21.67 4.52 -8.60
CA GLN A 537 -22.23 3.47 -9.45
C GLN A 537 -21.19 2.46 -9.87
N HIS A 538 -20.04 2.91 -10.37
CA HIS A 538 -18.92 2.04 -10.74
C HIS A 538 -18.47 1.19 -9.54
N ALA A 539 -18.27 1.82 -8.38
CA ALA A 539 -17.86 1.12 -7.18
C ALA A 539 -18.85 0.01 -6.79
N ALA A 540 -20.15 0.31 -6.76
CA ALA A 540 -21.19 -0.63 -6.37
C ALA A 540 -21.31 -1.85 -7.30
N VAL A 541 -20.96 -1.71 -8.58
CA VAL A 541 -21.06 -2.80 -9.56
C VAL A 541 -19.71 -3.47 -9.88
N ASN A 542 -18.60 -2.89 -9.43
CA ASN A 542 -17.25 -3.41 -9.67
C ASN A 542 -16.68 -4.17 -8.47
N PHE A 543 -16.67 -3.57 -7.28
CA PHE A 543 -15.84 -4.08 -6.17
C PHE A 543 -16.37 -5.33 -5.46
N GLY A 544 -17.62 -5.75 -5.71
CA GLY A 544 -18.16 -7.02 -5.19
C GLY A 544 -17.95 -8.23 -6.10
N GLN A 545 -17.32 -8.07 -7.28
CA GLN A 545 -17.34 -9.11 -8.31
C GLN A 545 -16.68 -10.42 -7.86
N PHE A 546 -15.65 -10.38 -7.04
CA PHE A 546 -14.95 -11.57 -6.58
C PHE A 546 -15.76 -12.29 -5.49
N GLU A 547 -16.39 -11.54 -4.60
CA GLU A 547 -17.20 -12.06 -3.51
C GLU A 547 -18.47 -12.75 -4.04
N TRP A 548 -19.09 -12.18 -5.08
CA TRP A 548 -20.31 -12.73 -5.69
C TRP A 548 -20.07 -13.73 -6.82
N HIS A 549 -19.06 -13.53 -7.68
CA HIS A 549 -18.76 -14.41 -8.81
C HIS A 549 -17.57 -15.34 -8.58
N GLY A 550 -16.86 -15.22 -7.45
CA GLY A 550 -15.80 -16.15 -7.06
C GLY A 550 -16.33 -17.56 -7.03
N TRP A 551 -17.46 -17.79 -6.36
CA TRP A 551 -18.15 -19.06 -6.45
C TRP A 551 -18.80 -19.26 -7.83
N ILE A 552 -18.09 -19.97 -8.73
CA ILE A 552 -18.49 -20.15 -10.14
C ILE A 552 -19.94 -20.62 -10.32
N PRO A 553 -20.49 -21.57 -9.53
CA PRO A 553 -21.91 -21.94 -9.62
C PRO A 553 -22.89 -20.78 -9.37
N ASN A 554 -22.50 -19.77 -8.58
CA ASN A 554 -23.30 -18.57 -8.31
C ASN A 554 -23.19 -17.49 -9.39
N GLY A 555 -22.14 -17.53 -10.23
CA GLY A 555 -21.96 -16.58 -11.35
C GLY A 555 -21.27 -17.21 -12.55
N PRO A 556 -21.88 -18.17 -13.25
CA PRO A 556 -21.21 -18.86 -14.36
C PRO A 556 -20.97 -17.91 -15.53
N SER A 557 -19.71 -17.66 -15.90
CA SER A 557 -19.37 -16.77 -17.01
C SER A 557 -19.84 -17.31 -18.37
N THR A 558 -19.94 -18.63 -18.50
CA THR A 558 -20.40 -19.32 -19.70
C THR A 558 -21.14 -20.62 -19.38
N MET A 559 -21.97 -21.06 -20.34
CA MET A 559 -22.57 -22.40 -20.36
C MET A 559 -22.14 -23.18 -21.62
N ARG A 560 -21.72 -24.44 -21.47
CA ARG A 560 -21.16 -25.31 -22.54
C ARG A 560 -22.17 -26.31 -23.14
N LYS A 561 -23.37 -26.43 -22.56
CA LYS A 561 -24.47 -27.26 -23.06
C LYS A 561 -25.74 -26.40 -23.22
N PRO A 562 -26.70 -26.83 -24.06
CA PRO A 562 -27.94 -26.08 -24.24
C PRO A 562 -28.79 -26.05 -22.96
N PRO A 563 -29.68 -25.04 -22.81
CA PRO A 563 -30.62 -25.00 -21.70
C PRO A 563 -31.61 -26.18 -21.75
N PRO A 564 -32.15 -26.62 -20.60
CA PRO A 564 -33.12 -27.72 -20.54
C PRO A 564 -34.41 -27.36 -21.27
N GLN A 565 -34.81 -28.21 -22.20
CA GLN A 565 -36.05 -28.04 -22.98
C GLN A 565 -37.25 -28.81 -22.40
N GLN A 566 -37.01 -29.65 -21.40
CA GLN A 566 -37.99 -30.47 -20.69
C GLN A 566 -37.62 -30.56 -19.21
N LYS A 567 -38.61 -30.76 -18.34
CA LYS A 567 -38.40 -31.07 -16.93
C LYS A 567 -37.97 -32.52 -16.73
N ASP A 568 -37.37 -32.81 -15.59
CA ASP A 568 -36.90 -34.11 -15.12
C ASP A 568 -35.88 -34.78 -16.05
N LYS A 569 -35.03 -33.96 -16.69
CA LYS A 569 -33.96 -34.40 -17.61
C LYS A 569 -32.56 -33.94 -17.21
N VAL A 570 -32.45 -33.10 -16.18
CA VAL A 570 -31.16 -32.60 -15.70
C VAL A 570 -30.70 -33.43 -14.51
N ASP A 571 -29.47 -33.94 -14.57
CA ASP A 571 -28.76 -34.55 -13.45
C ASP A 571 -27.47 -33.78 -13.15
N MET A 572 -26.81 -34.09 -12.03
CA MET A 572 -25.56 -33.40 -11.64
C MET A 572 -24.46 -33.51 -12.68
N LYS A 573 -24.38 -34.63 -13.40
CA LYS A 573 -23.40 -34.80 -14.48
C LYS A 573 -23.64 -33.81 -15.60
N TYR A 574 -24.89 -33.65 -16.03
CA TYR A 574 -25.27 -32.66 -17.04
C TYR A 574 -24.94 -31.24 -16.57
N ILE A 575 -25.20 -30.91 -15.30
CA ILE A 575 -24.86 -29.59 -14.73
C ILE A 575 -23.34 -29.35 -14.80
N MET A 576 -22.52 -30.29 -14.35
CA MET A 576 -21.06 -30.15 -14.36
C MET A 576 -20.48 -30.06 -15.78
N GLU A 577 -21.03 -30.81 -16.74
CA GLU A 577 -20.66 -30.67 -18.15
C GLU A 577 -21.15 -29.36 -18.78
N SER A 578 -22.15 -28.70 -18.18
CA SER A 578 -22.69 -27.42 -18.64
C SER A 578 -21.94 -26.21 -18.09
N LEU A 579 -21.49 -26.25 -16.84
CA LEU A 579 -20.72 -25.17 -16.20
C LEU A 579 -19.36 -24.94 -16.89
N PRO A 580 -18.70 -23.79 -16.67
CA PRO A 580 -17.34 -23.55 -17.15
C PRO A 580 -16.38 -24.68 -16.77
N ASP A 581 -15.48 -25.05 -17.69
CA ASP A 581 -14.39 -25.99 -17.38
C ASP A 581 -13.33 -25.37 -16.46
N ARG A 582 -12.41 -26.18 -15.95
CA ARG A 582 -11.36 -25.76 -15.00
C ARG A 582 -10.57 -24.54 -15.51
N ARG A 583 -10.15 -24.55 -16.77
CA ARG A 583 -9.45 -23.41 -17.42
C ARG A 583 -10.30 -22.15 -17.44
N THR A 584 -11.56 -22.25 -17.87
CA THR A 584 -12.44 -21.09 -17.99
C THR A 584 -12.78 -20.53 -16.60
N SER A 585 -13.07 -21.39 -15.62
CA SER A 585 -13.24 -21.01 -14.21
C SER A 585 -12.03 -20.24 -13.70
N SER A 586 -10.82 -20.77 -13.91
CA SER A 586 -9.57 -20.14 -13.45
C SER A 586 -9.38 -18.74 -14.03
N LYS A 587 -9.59 -18.59 -15.35
CA LYS A 587 -9.46 -17.29 -16.01
C LYS A 587 -10.53 -16.30 -15.56
N THR A 588 -11.78 -16.75 -15.36
CA THR A 588 -12.85 -15.92 -14.81
C THR A 588 -12.49 -15.43 -13.41
N LEU A 589 -12.06 -16.33 -12.53
CA LEU A 589 -11.59 -16.01 -11.17
C LEU A 589 -10.47 -14.98 -11.17
N ALA A 590 -9.42 -15.20 -11.98
CA ALA A 590 -8.32 -14.26 -12.09
C ALA A 590 -8.78 -12.86 -12.55
N THR A 591 -9.73 -12.82 -13.49
CA THR A 591 -10.26 -11.57 -14.03
C THR A 591 -11.07 -10.82 -12.98
N VAL A 592 -12.06 -11.46 -12.34
CA VAL A 592 -12.90 -10.79 -11.33
C VAL A 592 -12.10 -10.44 -10.06
N TRP A 593 -11.08 -11.23 -9.73
CA TRP A 593 -10.14 -10.90 -8.65
C TRP A 593 -9.32 -9.66 -9.00
N ALA A 594 -8.77 -9.56 -10.20
CA ALA A 594 -7.94 -8.42 -10.59
C ALA A 594 -8.76 -7.12 -10.69
N LEU A 595 -10.01 -7.18 -11.16
CA LEU A 595 -10.89 -6.01 -11.28
C LEU A 595 -11.37 -5.46 -9.93
N THR A 596 -11.33 -6.25 -8.86
CA THR A 596 -11.85 -5.87 -7.53
C THR A 596 -10.80 -5.28 -6.59
N ARG A 597 -9.53 -5.22 -7.00
CA ARG A 597 -8.47 -4.66 -6.14
C ARG A 597 -8.38 -3.15 -6.30
N THR A 598 -8.31 -2.45 -5.17
CA THR A 598 -7.97 -1.02 -5.11
C THR A 598 -6.47 -0.83 -5.00
N GLU A 599 -5.99 0.31 -5.50
CA GLU A 599 -4.58 0.70 -5.42
C GLU A 599 -4.18 1.14 -4.00
N GLN A 600 -2.89 1.10 -3.69
CA GLN A 600 -2.38 1.64 -2.40
C GLN A 600 -2.59 3.14 -2.27
N ASN A 601 -2.50 3.87 -3.40
CA ASN A 601 -2.73 5.31 -3.50
C ASN A 601 -4.07 5.66 -4.15
N GLU A 602 -5.07 4.77 -4.01
CA GLU A 602 -6.40 4.98 -4.57
C GLU A 602 -7.02 6.30 -4.06
N ARG A 603 -7.72 7.01 -4.96
CA ARG A 603 -8.36 8.29 -4.62
C ARG A 603 -9.85 8.09 -4.43
N PHE A 604 -10.27 7.90 -3.18
CA PHE A 604 -11.69 7.72 -2.85
C PHE A 604 -12.51 9.00 -3.01
N LEU A 605 -13.83 8.86 -3.14
CA LEU A 605 -14.76 9.98 -3.23
C LEU A 605 -14.58 10.91 -2.01
N GLY A 606 -14.36 12.20 -2.26
CA GLY A 606 -14.05 13.19 -1.22
C GLY A 606 -12.55 13.48 -1.06
N MET A 607 -11.65 12.70 -1.68
CA MET A 607 -10.22 12.99 -1.68
C MET A 607 -9.83 13.82 -2.91
N TYR A 608 -9.53 15.12 -2.70
CA TYR A 608 -9.16 16.07 -3.77
C TYR A 608 -7.73 16.60 -3.60
N PRO A 609 -6.68 15.77 -3.77
CA PRO A 609 -5.29 16.22 -3.62
C PRO A 609 -4.86 17.24 -4.69
N ASP A 610 -5.43 17.13 -5.89
CA ASP A 610 -5.25 18.10 -6.97
C ASP A 610 -6.35 19.16 -6.90
N MET A 611 -6.05 20.26 -6.21
CA MET A 611 -7.00 21.33 -5.91
C MET A 611 -7.16 22.30 -7.09
N TYR A 612 -8.10 22.00 -8.00
CA TYR A 612 -8.36 22.83 -9.19
C TYR A 612 -9.07 24.16 -8.87
N PHE A 613 -9.85 24.23 -7.79
CA PHE A 613 -10.49 25.46 -7.31
C PHE A 613 -9.56 26.20 -6.36
N THR A 614 -9.40 27.51 -6.56
CA THR A 614 -8.54 28.34 -5.71
C THR A 614 -9.36 29.18 -4.73
N GLU A 615 -10.63 29.41 -5.05
CA GLU A 615 -11.52 30.30 -4.36
C GLU A 615 -12.11 29.68 -3.09
N LYS A 616 -12.15 30.48 -2.02
CA LYS A 616 -12.65 30.05 -0.71
C LYS A 616 -14.06 29.43 -0.74
N PRO A 617 -15.07 29.98 -1.45
CA PRO A 617 -16.41 29.39 -1.46
C PRO A 617 -16.44 27.97 -2.04
N ALA A 618 -15.65 27.71 -3.09
CA ALA A 618 -15.56 26.39 -3.71
C ALA A 618 -14.76 25.41 -2.83
N LYS A 619 -13.63 25.84 -2.26
CA LYS A 619 -12.87 25.04 -1.27
C LYS A 619 -13.73 24.66 -0.06
N GLU A 620 -14.60 25.56 0.40
CA GLU A 620 -15.55 25.29 1.50
C GLU A 620 -16.70 24.35 1.10
N ALA A 621 -17.16 24.42 -0.16
CA ALA A 621 -18.11 23.44 -0.69
C ALA A 621 -17.51 22.03 -0.73
N ILE A 622 -16.25 21.90 -1.17
CA ILE A 622 -15.50 20.63 -1.13
C ILE A 622 -15.37 20.16 0.32
N LYS A 623 -14.91 21.01 1.24
CA LYS A 623 -14.76 20.64 2.65
C LYS A 623 -16.05 20.13 3.28
N ARG A 624 -17.18 20.80 3.02
CA ARG A 624 -18.50 20.34 3.49
C ARG A 624 -18.93 19.03 2.85
N PHE A 625 -18.59 18.81 1.59
CA PHE A 625 -18.82 17.53 0.93
C PHE A 625 -17.99 16.42 1.58
N CYS A 626 -16.68 16.62 1.78
CA CYS A 626 -15.82 15.68 2.50
C CYS A 626 -16.36 15.37 3.90
N HIS A 627 -16.75 16.40 4.65
CA HIS A 627 -17.34 16.22 5.98
C HIS A 627 -18.72 15.52 5.96
N LYS A 628 -19.51 15.67 4.88
CA LYS A 628 -20.78 14.92 4.72
C LYS A 628 -20.53 13.45 4.36
N LEU A 629 -19.35 13.11 3.82
CA LEU A 629 -18.92 11.75 3.52
C LEU A 629 -18.21 11.07 4.71
N GLU A 630 -17.47 11.84 5.51
CA GLU A 630 -16.83 11.37 6.75
C GLU A 630 -17.87 11.25 7.86
N GLU A 631 -17.95 10.10 8.53
CA GLU A 631 -18.73 9.99 9.77
C GLU A 631 -18.00 10.69 10.94
N GLU A 632 -17.98 12.03 10.96
CA GLU A 632 -17.85 12.73 12.23
C GLU A 632 -19.16 12.53 13.01
N ILE A 633 -19.12 11.60 13.95
CA ILE A 633 -20.22 11.38 14.88
C ILE A 633 -20.22 12.55 15.87
N SER A 634 -20.89 13.65 15.49
CA SER A 634 -21.10 14.82 16.34
C SER A 634 -22.51 14.77 16.94
N PHE A 635 -22.59 14.89 18.26
CA PHE A 635 -23.86 15.00 18.99
C PHE A 635 -23.68 15.88 20.22
N ASP A 636 -24.74 16.58 20.57
CA ASP A 636 -24.76 17.41 21.77
C ASP A 636 -24.94 16.54 23.02
N VAL A 637 -24.10 16.76 24.03
CA VAL A 637 -24.25 16.14 25.35
C VAL A 637 -24.86 17.17 26.29
N HIS A 638 -26.08 16.92 26.75
CA HIS A 638 -26.74 17.77 27.73
C HIS A 638 -26.32 17.42 29.15
N VAL A 639 -25.81 18.41 29.88
CA VAL A 639 -25.45 18.31 31.30
C VAL A 639 -26.37 19.21 32.12
N GLU A 640 -26.92 18.69 33.21
CA GLU A 640 -27.88 19.45 34.05
C GLU A 640 -27.23 20.62 34.80
N LYS A 641 -25.91 20.61 34.97
CA LYS A 641 -25.12 21.62 35.69
C LYS A 641 -23.77 21.81 35.02
N ASN A 642 -23.18 22.98 35.21
CA ASN A 642 -21.80 23.24 34.78
C ASN A 642 -20.83 22.32 35.56
N ILE A 643 -20.14 21.44 34.84
CA ILE A 643 -19.19 20.46 35.37
C ILE A 643 -17.72 20.94 35.36
N GLY A 644 -17.48 22.18 34.93
CA GLY A 644 -16.13 22.76 34.83
C GLY A 644 -15.31 22.21 33.66
N ASN A 645 -13.98 22.15 33.84
CA ASN A 645 -13.06 21.63 32.83
C ASN A 645 -13.28 20.13 32.60
N ILE A 646 -13.31 19.72 31.35
CA ILE A 646 -13.47 18.30 30.98
C ILE A 646 -12.11 17.61 31.11
N VAL A 647 -11.99 16.73 32.09
CA VAL A 647 -10.72 16.04 32.43
C VAL A 647 -10.66 14.61 31.87
N GLN A 648 -11.81 14.05 31.49
CA GLN A 648 -11.93 12.66 31.07
C GLN A 648 -13.21 12.44 30.26
N VAL A 649 -13.16 11.51 29.30
CA VAL A 649 -14.32 11.01 28.57
C VAL A 649 -14.43 9.49 28.73
N LYS A 650 -15.68 9.02 28.78
CA LYS A 650 -16.04 7.60 28.86
C LYS A 650 -16.70 7.19 27.55
N LEU A 651 -16.08 6.25 26.86
CA LEU A 651 -16.55 5.76 25.57
C LEU A 651 -16.98 4.30 25.72
N GLN A 652 -18.21 3.98 25.32
CA GLN A 652 -18.76 2.64 25.43
C GLN A 652 -19.26 2.16 24.06
N LYS A 653 -18.78 1.00 23.62
CA LYS A 653 -19.31 0.30 22.44
C LYS A 653 -20.43 -0.64 22.87
N LYS A 654 -21.53 -0.67 22.11
CA LYS A 654 -22.63 -1.64 22.25
C LYS A 654 -22.87 -2.29 20.90
N ASN A 655 -22.95 -3.61 20.86
CA ASN A 655 -23.11 -4.34 19.61
C ASN A 655 -24.61 -4.45 19.27
N ILE A 656 -25.02 -3.86 18.15
CA ILE A 656 -26.42 -3.91 17.68
C ILE A 656 -26.58 -5.02 16.63
N ILE A 657 -25.65 -5.15 15.68
CA ILE A 657 -25.59 -6.22 14.67
C ILE A 657 -24.11 -6.51 14.38
N GLY A 658 -23.67 -7.76 14.52
CA GLY A 658 -22.27 -8.15 14.31
C GLY A 658 -21.29 -7.61 15.36
N ASN A 659 -20.05 -8.12 15.37
CA ASN A 659 -18.98 -7.62 16.22
C ASN A 659 -17.89 -6.98 15.35
N HIS A 660 -18.08 -5.72 14.97
CA HIS A 660 -17.11 -4.98 14.17
C HIS A 660 -16.20 -4.15 15.08
N PRO A 661 -14.87 -4.30 15.02
CA PRO A 661 -13.94 -3.42 15.72
C PRO A 661 -14.09 -1.97 15.23
N TRP A 662 -14.00 -0.99 16.14
CA TRP A 662 -14.05 0.42 15.79
C TRP A 662 -12.82 1.15 16.35
N PHE A 663 -12.07 1.84 15.49
CA PHE A 663 -10.84 2.54 15.88
C PHE A 663 -11.11 4.01 16.20
N CYS A 664 -10.90 4.41 17.46
CA CYS A 664 -11.02 5.80 17.87
C CYS A 664 -9.66 6.49 17.76
N LYS A 665 -9.50 7.43 16.81
CA LYS A 665 -8.29 8.26 16.71
C LYS A 665 -8.25 9.31 17.82
N HIS A 666 -9.31 10.12 17.90
CA HIS A 666 -9.35 11.32 18.72
C HIS A 666 -10.78 11.69 19.10
N ILE A 667 -10.96 12.27 20.29
CA ILE A 667 -12.21 12.89 20.72
C ILE A 667 -11.94 14.36 21.04
N LYS A 668 -12.80 15.24 20.53
CA LYS A 668 -12.76 16.68 20.79
C LYS A 668 -14.05 17.09 21.48
N VAL A 669 -13.93 17.77 22.62
CA VAL A 669 -15.08 18.28 23.37
C VAL A 669 -15.03 19.79 23.39
N GLN A 670 -16.05 20.44 22.83
CA GLN A 670 -16.23 21.88 22.90
C GLN A 670 -17.30 22.22 23.94
N THR A 671 -16.97 23.12 24.86
CA THR A 671 -17.91 23.62 25.86
C THR A 671 -18.76 24.77 25.31
N PRO A 672 -19.90 25.10 25.93
CA PRO A 672 -20.71 26.26 25.54
C PRO A 672 -19.96 27.60 25.60
N SER A 673 -18.90 27.71 26.43
CA SER A 673 -18.01 28.89 26.49
C SER A 673 -17.01 28.96 25.32
N GLY A 674 -16.93 27.91 24.49
CA GLY A 674 -15.99 27.80 23.37
C GLY A 674 -14.65 27.16 23.73
N ASP A 675 -14.44 26.77 24.99
CA ASP A 675 -13.24 26.04 25.41
C ASP A 675 -13.22 24.65 24.77
N CYS A 676 -12.05 24.22 24.33
CA CYS A 676 -11.85 22.98 23.60
C CYS A 676 -10.90 22.05 24.35
N PHE A 677 -11.32 20.82 24.57
CA PHE A 677 -10.55 19.77 25.22
C PHE A 677 -10.28 18.63 24.23
N GLU A 678 -9.04 18.15 24.23
CA GLU A 678 -8.54 17.14 23.29
C GLU A 678 -8.23 15.84 24.02
N PHE A 679 -8.68 14.71 23.46
CA PHE A 679 -8.54 13.37 24.02
C PHE A 679 -7.97 12.43 22.94
N PRO A 680 -6.63 12.34 22.80
CA PRO A 680 -6.00 11.35 21.94
C PRO A 680 -6.30 9.92 22.44
N CYS A 681 -6.91 9.05 21.63
CA CYS A 681 -7.12 7.63 22.00
C CYS A 681 -6.21 6.68 21.24
N TYR A 682 -6.24 6.76 19.90
CA TYR A 682 -5.53 5.83 19.00
C TYR A 682 -5.67 4.36 19.41
N CYS A 683 -6.92 3.92 19.61
CA CYS A 683 -7.26 2.67 20.26
C CYS A 683 -8.42 1.94 19.55
N TRP A 684 -8.41 0.61 19.52
CA TRP A 684 -9.50 -0.22 19.01
C TRP A 684 -10.51 -0.58 20.10
N LEU A 685 -11.80 -0.38 19.81
CA LEU A 685 -12.91 -0.90 20.59
C LEU A 685 -13.44 -2.15 19.88
N VAL A 686 -13.05 -3.32 20.38
CA VAL A 686 -13.35 -4.63 19.75
C VAL A 686 -14.70 -5.16 20.21
N ASP A 687 -14.92 -5.33 21.52
CA ASP A 687 -16.18 -5.89 22.07
C ASP A 687 -17.05 -4.81 22.74
N GLU A 688 -18.09 -5.22 23.47
CA GLU A 688 -18.90 -4.35 24.33
C GLU A 688 -18.12 -3.85 25.55
N ASN A 689 -17.10 -3.05 25.27
CA ASN A 689 -16.14 -2.58 26.25
C ASN A 689 -16.30 -1.09 26.48
N GLU A 690 -15.84 -0.68 27.66
CA GLU A 690 -15.79 0.70 28.11
C GLU A 690 -14.34 1.13 28.19
N VAL A 691 -14.03 2.29 27.59
CA VAL A 691 -12.71 2.90 27.66
C VAL A 691 -12.81 4.27 28.29
N MET A 692 -11.94 4.51 29.27
CA MET A 692 -11.85 5.76 30.01
C MET A 692 -10.62 6.54 29.52
N ILE A 693 -10.84 7.65 28.82
CA ILE A 693 -9.79 8.42 28.13
C ILE A 693 -9.59 9.75 28.84
N ARG A 694 -8.36 10.03 29.30
CA ARG A 694 -8.02 11.29 29.97
C ARG A 694 -7.70 12.39 28.94
N GLU A 695 -7.86 13.64 29.36
CA GLU A 695 -7.44 14.80 28.58
C GLU A 695 -5.95 14.70 28.20
N GLY A 696 -5.62 15.16 27.00
CA GLY A 696 -4.36 14.89 26.31
C GLY A 696 -3.09 15.48 26.94
N THR A 697 -3.15 16.23 28.03
CA THR A 697 -1.95 16.72 28.73
C THR A 697 -1.25 15.58 29.48
N ALA A 698 0.04 15.40 29.24
CA ALA A 698 0.91 14.45 29.92
C ALA A 698 1.13 14.84 31.39
N ARG A 699 1.15 13.85 32.27
CA ARG A 699 1.27 14.05 33.73
C ARG A 699 2.13 12.97 34.37
N LEU A 700 2.88 13.34 35.41
CA LEU A 700 3.62 12.42 36.27
C LEU A 700 2.72 11.86 37.38
N PRO A 701 2.93 10.61 37.84
CA PRO A 701 2.07 9.98 38.85
C PRO A 701 2.05 10.73 40.18
N GLN A 702 3.18 11.34 40.58
CA GLN A 702 3.29 12.16 41.79
C GLN A 702 2.50 13.49 41.73
N ASN A 703 2.09 13.92 40.53
CA ASN A 703 1.33 15.16 40.33
C ASN A 703 -0.18 14.94 40.16
N ASP A 704 -0.62 13.68 40.18
CA ASP A 704 -2.04 13.34 40.05
C ASP A 704 -2.78 13.37 41.39
N THR A 705 -4.09 13.64 41.32
CA THR A 705 -4.97 13.51 42.48
C THR A 705 -5.13 12.04 42.85
N LYS A 706 -5.58 11.76 44.08
CA LYS A 706 -5.81 10.38 44.55
C LYS A 706 -6.71 9.57 43.60
N TYR A 707 -7.76 10.20 43.05
CA TYR A 707 -8.65 9.59 42.06
C TYR A 707 -7.89 9.13 40.80
N PHE A 708 -7.04 10.00 40.24
CA PHE A 708 -6.28 9.68 39.04
C PHE A 708 -5.11 8.71 39.31
N GLN A 709 -4.58 8.67 40.53
CA GLN A 709 -3.62 7.66 40.95
C GLN A 709 -4.25 6.26 41.02
N GLU A 710 -5.48 6.16 41.54
CA GLU A 710 -6.25 4.90 41.52
C GLU A 710 -6.57 4.48 40.08
N GLN A 711 -7.00 5.41 39.22
CA GLN A 711 -7.24 5.11 37.81
C GLN A 711 -5.99 4.59 37.07
N ARG A 712 -4.82 5.22 37.26
CA ARG A 712 -3.55 4.76 36.68
C ARG A 712 -3.25 3.32 37.11
N LYS A 713 -3.45 3.02 38.39
CA LYS A 713 -3.25 1.67 38.90
C LYS A 713 -4.15 0.66 38.20
N ASP A 714 -5.43 0.96 38.05
CA ASP A 714 -6.38 0.08 37.35
C ASP A 714 -6.01 -0.12 35.88
N GLU A 715 -5.58 0.94 35.18
CA GLU A 715 -5.08 0.88 33.81
C GLU A 715 -3.87 -0.06 33.70
N LEU A 716 -2.86 0.13 34.55
CA LEU A 716 -1.63 -0.66 34.54
C LEU A 716 -1.89 -2.12 34.92
N GLU A 717 -2.74 -2.39 35.92
CA GLU A 717 -3.14 -3.74 36.29
C GLU A 717 -3.89 -4.44 35.15
N SER A 718 -4.74 -3.72 34.41
CA SER A 718 -5.41 -4.24 33.21
C SER A 718 -4.39 -4.59 32.11
N ARG A 719 -3.48 -3.66 31.79
CA ARG A 719 -2.44 -3.89 30.77
C ARG A 719 -1.49 -5.03 31.16
N GLN A 720 -1.17 -5.20 32.44
CA GLN A 720 -0.34 -6.33 32.90
C GLN A 720 -1.01 -7.70 32.72
N LYS A 721 -2.35 -7.77 32.69
CA LYS A 721 -3.11 -8.99 32.39
C LYS A 721 -3.17 -9.28 30.89
N ILE A 722 -3.16 -8.24 30.06
CA ILE A 722 -3.17 -8.35 28.59
C ILE A 722 -1.76 -8.68 28.07
N PHE A 723 -0.78 -7.86 28.42
CA PHE A 723 0.62 -7.98 28.02
C PHE A 723 1.39 -8.87 28.99
N ARG A 724 1.25 -10.18 28.83
CA ARG A 724 1.89 -11.20 29.69
C ARG A 724 3.26 -11.60 29.14
N TRP A 725 4.21 -11.82 30.02
CA TRP A 725 5.55 -12.29 29.66
C TRP A 725 5.59 -13.80 29.44
N ASN A 726 6.24 -14.24 28.36
CA ASN A 726 6.50 -15.63 28.03
C ASN A 726 8.01 -15.94 27.95
N LYS A 727 8.37 -17.17 28.30
CA LYS A 727 9.70 -17.74 28.04
C LYS A 727 9.65 -18.50 26.73
N HIS A 728 9.83 -17.80 25.60
CA HIS A 728 9.77 -18.41 24.28
C HIS A 728 10.72 -19.62 24.10
N SER A 729 12.03 -19.43 24.32
CA SER A 729 13.03 -20.49 24.15
C SER A 729 14.25 -20.30 25.07
N PRO A 730 14.96 -21.36 25.48
CA PRO A 730 16.20 -21.23 26.23
C PRO A 730 17.21 -20.31 25.53
N GLY A 731 17.81 -19.39 26.29
CA GLY A 731 18.78 -18.42 25.78
C GLY A 731 18.20 -17.08 25.33
N PHE A 732 16.93 -16.97 24.93
CA PHE A 732 16.29 -15.72 24.46
C PHE A 732 15.90 -14.78 25.61
N PRO A 733 15.72 -13.47 25.39
CA PRO A 733 14.93 -12.60 26.27
C PRO A 733 13.49 -13.10 26.45
N MET A 734 12.76 -12.52 27.41
CA MET A 734 11.31 -12.74 27.51
C MET A 734 10.60 -12.06 26.34
N SER A 735 9.45 -12.60 25.91
CA SER A 735 8.61 -12.06 24.84
C SER A 735 7.16 -11.96 25.31
N ILE A 736 6.26 -11.48 24.44
CA ILE A 736 4.82 -11.58 24.72
C ILE A 736 4.35 -13.06 24.75
N ASP A 737 3.36 -13.34 25.60
CA ASP A 737 2.62 -14.61 25.71
C ASP A 737 1.38 -14.62 24.81
N ALA A 738 1.63 -14.54 23.50
CA ALA A 738 0.61 -14.58 22.45
C ALA A 738 1.25 -14.93 21.10
N LYS A 739 0.49 -15.61 20.25
CA LYS A 739 0.74 -15.72 18.79
C LYS A 739 0.23 -14.49 18.04
N VAL A 740 0.58 -14.37 16.76
CA VAL A 740 0.20 -13.20 15.93
C VAL A 740 -1.31 -12.95 15.92
N ASP A 741 -2.12 -13.99 15.79
CA ASP A 741 -3.58 -13.94 15.76
C ASP A 741 -4.24 -13.75 17.15
N GLU A 742 -3.48 -14.00 18.22
CA GLU A 742 -3.90 -13.82 19.61
C GLU A 742 -3.53 -12.43 20.17
N LEU A 743 -2.78 -11.61 19.41
CA LEU A 743 -2.33 -10.30 19.86
C LEU A 743 -3.50 -9.35 20.12
N PRO A 744 -3.39 -8.44 21.11
CA PRO A 744 -4.34 -7.33 21.26
C PRO A 744 -4.43 -6.51 19.98
N LYS A 745 -5.66 -6.09 19.60
CA LYS A 745 -5.88 -5.40 18.33
C LYS A 745 -5.04 -4.13 18.14
N ASP A 746 -4.72 -3.44 19.24
CA ASP A 746 -3.88 -2.23 19.25
C ASP A 746 -2.42 -2.46 18.84
N VAL A 747 -1.92 -3.70 18.91
CA VAL A 747 -0.54 -4.05 18.52
C VAL A 747 -0.46 -4.99 17.32
N GLN A 748 -1.61 -5.43 16.79
CA GLN A 748 -1.68 -6.16 15.53
C GLN A 748 -1.31 -5.26 14.35
N PHE A 749 -0.92 -5.88 13.23
CA PHE A 749 -0.86 -5.18 11.95
C PHE A 749 -2.27 -4.65 11.60
N ASP A 750 -2.32 -3.43 11.06
CA ASP A 750 -3.53 -2.97 10.38
C ASP A 750 -3.72 -3.73 9.05
N GLU A 751 -4.92 -3.65 8.47
CA GLU A 751 -5.24 -4.38 7.24
C GLU A 751 -4.35 -3.97 6.06
N GLU A 752 -3.93 -2.70 6.04
CA GLU A 752 -3.00 -2.15 5.04
C GLU A 752 -1.65 -2.85 5.13
N LYS A 753 -1.06 -2.90 6.32
CA LYS A 753 0.21 -3.57 6.61
C LYS A 753 0.16 -5.06 6.30
N GLU A 754 -0.91 -5.75 6.69
CA GLU A 754 -1.05 -7.19 6.42
C GLU A 754 -1.14 -7.49 4.91
N THR A 755 -1.89 -6.66 4.17
CA THR A 755 -2.01 -6.76 2.72
C THR A 755 -0.68 -6.46 2.03
N GLU A 756 0.07 -5.48 2.53
CA GLU A 756 1.37 -5.13 1.98
C GLU A 756 2.43 -6.20 2.23
N PHE A 757 2.45 -6.86 3.39
CA PHE A 757 3.31 -8.04 3.61
C PHE A 757 3.07 -9.14 2.58
N LYS A 758 1.79 -9.44 2.28
CA LYS A 758 1.41 -10.41 1.25
C LYS A 758 1.87 -9.93 -0.14
N ARG A 759 1.64 -8.65 -0.45
CA ARG A 759 2.08 -8.01 -1.72
C ARG A 759 3.60 -8.06 -1.88
N ASN A 760 4.38 -7.74 -0.85
CA ASN A 760 5.84 -7.72 -0.89
C ASN A 760 6.39 -9.13 -1.02
N ALA A 761 5.86 -10.13 -0.31
CA ALA A 761 6.24 -11.54 -0.50
C ALA A 761 5.97 -12.03 -1.94
N LEU A 762 4.90 -11.56 -2.56
CA LEU A 762 4.52 -11.88 -3.92
C LEU A 762 5.38 -11.15 -4.96
N LYS A 763 5.60 -9.84 -4.77
CA LYS A 763 6.51 -9.01 -5.56
C LYS A 763 7.94 -9.55 -5.52
N THR A 764 8.38 -10.05 -4.37
CA THR A 764 9.66 -10.79 -4.22
C THR A 764 9.74 -11.96 -5.18
N THR A 765 8.68 -12.77 -5.25
CA THR A 765 8.65 -13.98 -6.09
C THR A 765 8.69 -13.62 -7.57
N VAL A 766 7.99 -12.55 -7.97
CA VAL A 766 7.93 -12.03 -9.36
C VAL A 766 9.23 -11.35 -9.78
N GLU A 767 9.67 -10.36 -9.01
CA GLU A 767 10.79 -9.47 -9.38
C GLU A 767 12.13 -10.17 -9.26
N LEU A 768 12.23 -11.23 -8.46
CA LEU A 768 13.39 -12.12 -8.45
C LEU A 768 13.17 -13.38 -9.31
N GLY A 769 11.99 -13.52 -9.93
CA GLY A 769 11.57 -14.64 -10.78
C GLY A 769 11.88 -16.03 -10.23
N LEU A 770 11.69 -16.21 -8.92
CA LEU A 770 12.01 -17.46 -8.21
C LEU A 770 11.16 -18.65 -8.67
N ASP A 771 10.07 -18.39 -9.39
CA ASP A 771 9.16 -19.35 -10.01
C ASP A 771 9.68 -19.93 -11.35
N LYS A 772 10.69 -19.30 -11.97
CA LYS A 772 11.18 -19.64 -13.33
C LYS A 772 12.56 -20.26 -13.38
N ILE A 773 13.16 -20.59 -12.23
CA ILE A 773 14.50 -21.16 -12.17
C ILE A 773 14.46 -22.64 -12.62
N GLU A 774 14.80 -22.90 -13.88
CA GLU A 774 15.05 -24.26 -14.38
C GLU A 774 16.15 -24.96 -13.54
N GLY A 775 15.92 -26.23 -13.18
CA GLY A 775 16.88 -27.00 -12.38
C GLY A 775 16.95 -26.56 -10.90
N TYR A 776 15.81 -26.21 -10.30
CA TYR A 776 15.67 -25.69 -8.92
C TYR A 776 16.40 -26.49 -7.82
N PHE A 777 16.68 -27.78 -8.04
CA PHE A 777 17.39 -28.66 -7.11
C PHE A 777 18.89 -28.85 -7.42
N GLU A 778 19.42 -28.15 -8.43
CA GLU A 778 20.82 -28.28 -8.84
C GLU A 778 21.76 -27.33 -8.07
N SER A 779 23.03 -27.71 -7.98
CA SER A 779 24.12 -26.83 -7.53
C SER A 779 24.55 -25.89 -8.65
N TRP A 780 25.11 -24.74 -8.27
CA TRP A 780 25.76 -23.83 -9.20
C TRP A 780 27.03 -24.46 -9.79
N LYS A 781 27.29 -24.26 -11.08
CA LYS A 781 28.42 -24.86 -11.79
C LYS A 781 29.58 -23.88 -11.92
N ASP A 782 29.28 -22.59 -12.03
CA ASP A 782 30.26 -21.49 -12.10
C ASP A 782 29.80 -20.26 -11.29
N ILE A 783 30.73 -19.37 -10.94
CA ILE A 783 30.42 -18.08 -10.31
C ILE A 783 29.54 -17.22 -11.21
N ALA A 784 29.77 -17.26 -12.54
CA ALA A 784 28.98 -16.54 -13.53
C ALA A 784 27.50 -16.97 -13.53
N ASP A 785 27.18 -18.19 -13.07
CA ASP A 785 25.79 -18.61 -12.96
C ASP A 785 25.00 -17.75 -11.95
N PHE A 786 25.65 -17.19 -10.92
CA PHE A 786 24.98 -16.26 -10.00
C PHE A 786 24.65 -14.94 -10.68
N GLU A 787 25.42 -14.52 -11.70
CA GLU A 787 25.16 -13.29 -12.47
C GLU A 787 23.87 -13.41 -13.30
N THR A 788 23.53 -14.63 -13.73
CA THR A 788 22.32 -14.89 -14.53
C THR A 788 21.03 -14.57 -13.78
N ILE A 789 21.01 -14.64 -12.44
CA ILE A 789 19.86 -14.19 -11.63
C ILE A 789 19.63 -12.68 -11.87
N TYR A 790 20.69 -11.90 -11.98
CA TYR A 790 20.58 -10.44 -12.08
C TYR A 790 20.26 -9.99 -13.51
N ASP A 791 20.92 -10.58 -14.49
CA ASP A 791 20.71 -10.30 -15.91
C ASP A 791 19.30 -10.69 -16.39
N HIS A 792 18.78 -11.82 -15.91
CA HIS A 792 17.46 -12.31 -16.32
C HIS A 792 16.30 -11.49 -15.73
N TYR A 793 16.50 -10.87 -14.55
CA TYR A 793 15.43 -10.20 -13.80
C TYR A 793 15.58 -8.67 -13.68
N ASN A 794 16.56 -8.07 -14.37
CA ASN A 794 16.76 -6.61 -14.48
C ASN A 794 16.79 -5.88 -13.12
N ILE A 795 17.43 -6.50 -12.11
CA ILE A 795 17.57 -5.93 -10.77
C ILE A 795 18.58 -4.78 -10.84
N LYS A 796 18.10 -3.53 -10.80
CA LYS A 796 18.94 -2.33 -10.83
C LYS A 796 19.29 -1.88 -9.41
N ASN A 797 20.52 -2.14 -8.98
CA ASN A 797 21.05 -1.67 -7.71
C ASN A 797 22.55 -1.40 -7.83
N THR A 798 22.91 -0.11 -7.88
CA THR A 798 24.29 0.34 -8.10
C THR A 798 25.28 -0.14 -7.03
N LEU A 799 24.84 -0.27 -5.77
CA LEU A 799 25.70 -0.76 -4.70
C LEU A 799 25.97 -2.26 -4.86
N LEU A 800 24.92 -3.04 -5.13
CA LEU A 800 25.04 -4.48 -5.38
C LEU A 800 25.91 -4.78 -6.61
N GLU A 801 25.72 -4.05 -7.72
CA GLU A 801 26.56 -4.15 -8.91
C GLU A 801 28.05 -3.94 -8.57
N LYS A 802 28.33 -2.96 -7.70
CA LYS A 802 29.68 -2.69 -7.25
C LYS A 802 30.24 -3.81 -6.36
N VAL A 803 29.42 -4.39 -5.48
CA VAL A 803 29.78 -5.57 -4.69
C VAL A 803 30.09 -6.75 -5.61
N MET A 804 29.27 -7.02 -6.64
CA MET A 804 29.49 -8.09 -7.63
C MET A 804 30.82 -7.92 -8.37
N GLN A 805 31.24 -6.69 -8.65
CA GLN A 805 32.51 -6.40 -9.31
C GLN A 805 33.71 -6.55 -8.37
N ASP A 806 33.59 -6.12 -7.12
CA ASP A 806 34.74 -5.90 -6.23
C ASP A 806 34.86 -6.91 -5.07
N TRP A 807 33.90 -7.83 -4.87
CA TRP A 807 33.88 -8.75 -3.71
C TRP A 807 35.16 -9.59 -3.51
N LYS A 808 35.92 -9.84 -4.59
CA LYS A 808 37.19 -10.57 -4.50
C LYS A 808 38.31 -9.75 -3.88
N LYS A 809 38.22 -8.41 -3.90
CA LYS A 809 39.28 -7.52 -3.43
C LYS A 809 39.34 -7.48 -1.90
N ASP A 810 40.55 -7.38 -1.37
CA ASP A 810 40.81 -7.39 0.07
C ASP A 810 40.38 -6.09 0.76
N ASP A 811 40.51 -4.95 0.09
CA ASP A 811 40.01 -3.66 0.58
C ASP A 811 38.48 -3.63 0.66
N MET A 812 37.78 -4.22 -0.31
CA MET A 812 36.32 -4.37 -0.27
C MET A 812 35.87 -5.29 0.87
N PHE A 813 36.60 -6.38 1.13
CA PHE A 813 36.34 -7.26 2.27
C PHE A 813 36.48 -6.51 3.61
N GLY A 814 37.54 -5.71 3.78
CA GLY A 814 37.74 -4.92 4.98
C GLY A 814 36.76 -3.74 5.12
N TYR A 815 36.40 -3.08 4.01
CA TYR A 815 35.42 -1.98 3.98
C TYR A 815 34.06 -2.40 4.55
N GLN A 816 33.62 -3.63 4.28
CA GLN A 816 32.35 -4.18 4.78
C GLN A 816 32.28 -4.24 6.31
N PHE A 817 33.41 -4.33 7.03
CA PHE A 817 33.41 -4.27 8.49
C PHE A 817 33.16 -2.87 9.05
N LEU A 818 33.30 -1.83 8.22
CA LEU A 818 33.02 -0.45 8.58
C LEU A 818 31.64 0.00 8.09
N ASN A 819 31.26 -0.37 6.86
CA ASN A 819 30.11 0.21 6.17
C ASN A 819 29.14 -0.83 5.57
N GLY A 820 29.37 -2.12 5.80
CA GLY A 820 28.47 -3.20 5.38
C GLY A 820 27.33 -3.46 6.37
N CYS A 821 26.65 -4.60 6.22
CA CYS A 821 25.52 -5.01 7.08
C CYS A 821 25.83 -5.16 8.57
N ASN A 822 27.09 -5.50 8.91
CA ASN A 822 27.49 -5.77 10.29
C ASN A 822 28.68 -4.90 10.71
N PRO A 823 28.49 -3.58 10.81
CA PRO A 823 29.57 -2.62 10.99
C PRO A 823 30.14 -2.59 12.43
N VAL A 824 29.79 -3.55 13.29
CA VAL A 824 30.07 -3.51 14.74
C VAL A 824 31.03 -4.61 15.22
N MET A 825 31.55 -5.45 14.31
CA MET A 825 32.31 -6.65 14.68
C MET A 825 33.76 -6.40 15.06
N ILE A 826 34.44 -5.48 14.36
CA ILE A 826 35.88 -5.27 14.56
C ILE A 826 36.17 -4.38 15.78
N ARG A 827 37.34 -4.62 16.38
CA ARG A 827 37.91 -3.81 17.47
C ARG A 827 39.41 -3.65 17.27
N LYS A 828 39.98 -2.56 17.81
CA LYS A 828 41.43 -2.31 17.83
C LYS A 828 42.14 -3.41 18.63
N CYS A 829 43.21 -3.97 18.06
CA CYS A 829 44.00 -5.05 18.64
C CYS A 829 45.37 -4.50 19.05
N MET A 830 45.64 -4.46 20.36
CA MET A 830 46.95 -4.06 20.90
C MET A 830 47.86 -5.26 21.20
N GLN A 831 47.27 -6.45 21.27
CA GLN A 831 47.93 -7.72 21.53
C GLN A 831 47.11 -8.85 20.91
N LEU A 832 47.79 -9.78 20.24
CA LEU A 832 47.15 -10.97 19.67
C LEU A 832 46.74 -11.95 20.77
N PRO A 833 45.56 -12.60 20.66
CA PRO A 833 45.17 -13.63 21.61
C PRO A 833 46.00 -14.91 21.40
N ASP A 834 46.33 -15.64 22.47
CA ASP A 834 47.16 -16.85 22.43
C ASP A 834 46.61 -17.94 21.48
N LYS A 835 45.28 -17.96 21.30
CA LYS A 835 44.57 -18.86 20.37
C LYS A 835 44.77 -18.51 18.89
N PHE A 836 45.50 -17.44 18.57
CA PHE A 836 45.74 -16.97 17.21
C PHE A 836 47.23 -16.69 16.96
N PRO A 837 48.02 -17.75 16.65
CA PRO A 837 49.48 -17.71 16.62
C PRO A 837 50.04 -17.07 15.32
N VAL A 838 49.59 -15.87 15.00
CA VAL A 838 50.12 -15.07 13.88
C VAL A 838 51.48 -14.50 14.26
N THR A 839 52.49 -14.71 13.41
CA THR A 839 53.84 -14.20 13.62
C THR A 839 54.15 -13.03 12.69
N HIS A 840 55.17 -12.23 13.00
CA HIS A 840 55.62 -11.17 12.10
C HIS A 840 55.97 -11.70 10.69
N GLU A 841 56.67 -12.84 10.61
CA GLU A 841 57.07 -13.43 9.33
C GLU A 841 55.89 -13.80 8.43
N MET A 842 54.77 -14.21 9.03
CA MET A 842 53.55 -14.53 8.27
C MET A 842 52.94 -13.31 7.58
N VAL A 843 52.96 -12.14 8.24
CA VAL A 843 52.23 -10.96 7.76
C VAL A 843 53.11 -9.83 7.26
N LYS A 844 54.45 -9.96 7.32
CA LYS A 844 55.40 -8.91 6.90
C LYS A 844 55.14 -8.38 5.49
N GLY A 845 54.67 -9.22 4.57
CA GLY A 845 54.34 -8.82 3.19
C GLY A 845 53.11 -7.92 3.09
N SER A 846 52.24 -7.93 4.10
CA SER A 846 51.05 -7.07 4.18
C SER A 846 51.28 -5.79 5.00
N LEU A 847 52.38 -5.70 5.76
CA LEU A 847 52.73 -4.54 6.58
C LEU A 847 53.48 -3.49 5.75
N THR A 848 52.70 -2.68 5.03
CA THR A 848 53.16 -1.69 4.06
C THR A 848 54.01 -0.55 4.63
N ARG A 849 53.96 -0.29 5.95
CA ARG A 849 54.74 0.77 6.62
C ARG A 849 56.19 0.38 6.95
N GLY A 850 56.57 -0.88 6.72
CA GLY A 850 57.92 -1.37 7.02
C GLY A 850 58.23 -1.59 8.52
N HIS A 851 57.24 -1.44 9.39
CA HIS A 851 57.35 -1.78 10.82
C HIS A 851 57.10 -3.27 11.09
N THR A 852 57.55 -3.73 12.25
CA THR A 852 57.21 -5.07 12.76
C THR A 852 55.73 -5.15 13.18
N LEU A 853 55.19 -6.37 13.24
CA LEU A 853 53.80 -6.58 13.69
C LEU A 853 53.56 -6.02 15.11
N GLN A 854 54.56 -6.14 15.99
CA GLN A 854 54.47 -5.64 17.36
C GLN A 854 54.44 -4.11 17.43
N GLU A 855 55.15 -3.43 16.54
CA GLU A 855 55.13 -1.97 16.41
C GLU A 855 53.78 -1.50 15.87
N GLU A 856 53.21 -2.17 14.86
CA GLU A 856 51.88 -1.84 14.31
C GLU A 856 50.74 -2.09 15.30
N LEU A 857 50.81 -3.17 16.09
CA LEU A 857 49.90 -3.41 17.23
C LEU A 857 49.97 -2.27 18.25
N LYS A 858 51.18 -1.84 18.64
CA LYS A 858 51.38 -0.72 19.58
C LYS A 858 50.94 0.62 19.01
N ALA A 859 51.09 0.82 17.69
CA ALA A 859 50.63 2.01 16.99
C ALA A 859 49.10 2.07 16.83
N GLY A 860 48.38 0.97 17.09
CA GLY A 860 46.93 0.91 16.97
C GLY A 860 46.41 0.79 15.53
N ASN A 861 47.25 0.27 14.62
CA ASN A 861 46.90 0.08 13.20
C ASN A 861 46.34 -1.31 12.90
N VAL A 862 46.27 -2.20 13.89
CA VAL A 862 45.81 -3.59 13.74
C VAL A 862 44.46 -3.76 14.44
N TYR A 863 43.54 -4.48 13.79
CA TYR A 863 42.17 -4.72 14.24
C TYR A 863 41.84 -6.21 14.15
N ILE A 864 40.88 -6.67 14.94
CA ILE A 864 40.51 -8.08 15.02
C ILE A 864 38.98 -8.26 15.01
N ALA A 865 38.51 -9.25 14.25
CA ALA A 865 37.16 -9.81 14.35
C ALA A 865 37.26 -11.25 14.87
N ASP A 866 36.54 -11.53 15.96
CA ASP A 866 36.56 -12.85 16.62
C ASP A 866 35.14 -13.41 16.76
N TYR A 867 34.89 -14.54 16.09
CA TYR A 867 33.60 -15.22 16.04
C TYR A 867 33.49 -16.36 17.05
N GLU A 868 34.22 -16.30 18.17
CA GLU A 868 34.22 -17.33 19.23
C GLU A 868 32.83 -17.76 19.71
N LYS A 869 31.82 -16.88 19.65
CA LYS A 869 30.44 -17.21 20.03
C LYS A 869 29.88 -18.40 19.23
N LEU A 870 30.36 -18.62 18.00
CA LEU A 870 29.96 -19.74 17.14
C LEU A 870 30.65 -21.08 17.48
N LYS A 871 31.68 -21.08 18.34
CA LYS A 871 32.41 -22.29 18.73
C LYS A 871 31.49 -23.33 19.36
N GLY A 872 31.40 -24.52 18.76
CA GLY A 872 30.59 -25.62 19.29
C GLY A 872 29.08 -25.35 19.24
N VAL A 873 28.63 -24.48 18.34
CA VAL A 873 27.21 -24.31 18.03
C VAL A 873 26.76 -25.44 17.10
N GLU A 874 25.58 -25.97 17.36
CA GLU A 874 24.98 -27.02 16.54
C GLU A 874 24.61 -26.51 15.14
N THR A 875 24.94 -27.30 14.12
CA THR A 875 24.64 -26.98 12.72
C THR A 875 23.42 -27.72 12.22
N ALA A 876 22.77 -27.17 11.21
CA ALA A 876 21.71 -27.86 10.49
C ALA A 876 22.28 -29.06 9.69
N SER A 877 21.44 -30.06 9.41
CA SER A 877 21.84 -31.27 8.70
C SER A 877 22.53 -30.97 7.36
N ASN A 878 23.67 -31.63 7.11
CA ASN A 878 24.51 -31.46 5.93
C ASN A 878 25.07 -30.03 5.73
N ARG A 879 25.15 -29.23 6.81
CA ARG A 879 25.73 -27.88 6.79
C ARG A 879 26.82 -27.74 7.83
N TYR A 880 27.74 -26.83 7.55
CA TYR A 880 28.94 -26.61 8.33
C TYR A 880 29.03 -25.15 8.78
N LEU A 881 29.72 -24.95 9.91
CA LEU A 881 29.92 -23.65 10.54
C LEU A 881 31.36 -23.55 11.03
N ALA A 882 32.00 -22.40 10.76
CA ALA A 882 33.30 -22.04 11.30
C ALA A 882 33.13 -21.04 12.47
N ALA A 883 34.19 -20.88 13.25
CA ALA A 883 34.28 -19.83 14.28
C ALA A 883 35.60 -19.08 14.09
N PRO A 884 35.73 -18.30 13.01
CA PRO A 884 37.01 -17.75 12.60
C PRO A 884 37.51 -16.61 13.49
N ILE A 885 38.82 -16.37 13.39
CA ILE A 885 39.50 -15.17 13.88
C ILE A 885 40.15 -14.51 12.67
N CYS A 886 39.83 -13.24 12.42
CA CYS A 886 40.33 -12.47 11.28
C CYS A 886 41.12 -11.25 11.79
N LEU A 887 42.36 -11.11 11.32
CA LEU A 887 43.22 -9.97 11.57
C LEU A 887 43.13 -8.99 10.41
N LEU A 888 42.92 -7.71 10.71
CA LEU A 888 42.92 -6.63 9.75
C LEU A 888 44.00 -5.59 10.09
N TYR A 889 44.50 -4.92 9.08
CA TYR A 889 45.51 -3.89 9.17
C TYR A 889 45.05 -2.65 8.41
N LYS A 890 45.08 -1.49 9.06
CA LYS A 890 44.81 -0.20 8.43
C LYS A 890 46.06 0.26 7.69
N ASN A 891 46.09 0.22 6.36
CA ASN A 891 47.26 0.63 5.57
C ASN A 891 47.44 2.17 5.56
N GLU A 892 48.46 2.67 4.87
CA GLU A 892 48.78 4.10 4.68
C GLU A 892 47.75 4.88 3.86
N LEU A 893 46.92 4.17 3.09
CA LEU A 893 45.77 4.73 2.39
C LEU A 893 44.50 4.71 3.26
N ASP A 894 44.66 4.40 4.56
CA ASP A 894 43.58 4.32 5.53
C ASP A 894 42.51 3.25 5.21
N GLN A 895 42.86 2.27 4.37
CA GLN A 895 42.01 1.12 4.05
C GLN A 895 42.21 -0.01 5.06
N MET A 896 41.11 -0.67 5.42
CA MET A 896 41.16 -1.90 6.23
C MET A 896 41.46 -3.09 5.33
N MET A 897 42.59 -3.77 5.57
CA MET A 897 43.04 -4.90 4.78
C MET A 897 43.07 -6.18 5.63
N PRO A 898 42.44 -7.29 5.24
CA PRO A 898 42.64 -8.58 5.88
C PRO A 898 44.08 -9.09 5.68
N ILE A 899 44.74 -9.53 6.75
CA ILE A 899 46.14 -9.98 6.69
C ILE A 899 46.36 -11.41 7.23
N ALA A 900 45.44 -11.94 8.02
CA ALA A 900 45.48 -13.32 8.50
C ALA A 900 44.09 -13.82 8.89
N ILE A 901 43.77 -15.09 8.59
CA ILE A 901 42.52 -15.74 8.97
C ILE A 901 42.81 -17.14 9.54
N GLN A 902 42.28 -17.45 10.71
CA GLN A 902 42.22 -18.82 11.24
C GLN A 902 40.76 -19.23 11.37
N LEU A 903 40.35 -20.37 10.78
CA LEU A 903 38.93 -20.78 10.70
C LEU A 903 38.39 -21.45 11.98
N SER A 904 39.27 -21.80 12.91
CA SER A 904 38.94 -22.41 14.21
C SER A 904 39.42 -21.56 15.37
N GLN A 905 38.81 -21.76 16.54
CA GLN A 905 39.20 -21.13 17.81
C GLN A 905 40.33 -21.87 18.54
N THR A 906 40.81 -22.98 17.98
CA THR A 906 41.89 -23.79 18.57
C THR A 906 43.02 -23.95 17.56
N PRO A 907 44.23 -23.44 17.84
CA PRO A 907 45.37 -23.57 16.93
C PRO A 907 45.86 -25.03 16.88
N GLY A 908 46.42 -25.43 15.73
CA GLY A 908 46.98 -26.77 15.52
C GLY A 908 47.20 -27.10 14.05
N GLU A 909 47.75 -28.28 13.75
CA GLU A 909 48.08 -28.72 12.37
C GLU A 909 46.86 -28.72 11.43
N MET A 910 45.67 -29.00 11.97
CA MET A 910 44.40 -29.02 11.22
C MET A 910 43.66 -27.68 11.21
N SER A 911 44.29 -26.62 11.73
CA SER A 911 43.76 -25.25 11.78
C SER A 911 44.83 -24.26 11.30
N PRO A 912 45.21 -24.30 10.02
CA PRO A 912 46.21 -23.39 9.47
C PRO A 912 45.74 -21.92 9.54
N VAL A 913 46.71 -21.01 9.60
CA VAL A 913 46.49 -19.58 9.40
C VAL A 913 46.63 -19.28 7.91
N PHE A 914 45.53 -18.88 7.29
CA PHE A 914 45.46 -18.44 5.89
C PHE A 914 45.91 -16.99 5.76
N LEU A 915 46.65 -16.69 4.71
CA LEU A 915 47.30 -15.41 4.44
C LEU A 915 46.99 -14.94 3.00
N PRO A 916 47.01 -13.62 2.72
CA PRO A 916 46.85 -13.11 1.35
C PRO A 916 47.89 -13.64 0.35
N SER A 917 49.03 -14.13 0.85
CA SER A 917 50.12 -14.71 0.04
C SER A 917 49.96 -16.20 -0.26
N ASP A 918 48.96 -16.87 0.32
CA ASP A 918 48.68 -18.28 0.04
C ASP A 918 48.01 -18.45 -1.34
N ASN A 919 47.69 -19.69 -1.73
CA ASN A 919 46.91 -19.97 -2.92
C ASN A 919 45.62 -19.11 -2.99
N GLU A 920 45.33 -18.56 -4.17
CA GLU A 920 44.20 -17.63 -4.35
C GLU A 920 42.85 -18.21 -3.91
N TYR A 921 42.63 -19.51 -4.11
CA TYR A 921 41.38 -20.19 -3.76
C TYR A 921 41.30 -20.50 -2.26
N ASP A 922 42.41 -20.83 -1.61
CA ASP A 922 42.47 -20.98 -0.15
C ASP A 922 42.11 -19.65 0.53
N TRP A 923 42.74 -18.55 0.08
CA TRP A 923 42.48 -17.21 0.63
C TRP A 923 41.04 -16.78 0.38
N MET A 924 40.53 -16.99 -0.83
CA MET A 924 39.15 -16.67 -1.19
C MET A 924 38.13 -17.45 -0.33
N LEU A 925 38.32 -18.76 -0.16
CA LEU A 925 37.43 -19.58 0.67
C LEU A 925 37.53 -19.21 2.15
N ALA A 926 38.72 -18.87 2.66
CA ALA A 926 38.88 -18.41 4.05
C ALA A 926 38.09 -17.11 4.31
N LYS A 927 38.09 -16.16 3.37
CA LYS A 927 37.25 -14.96 3.43
C LYS A 927 35.74 -15.29 3.41
N MET A 928 35.31 -16.22 2.56
CA MET A 928 33.91 -16.68 2.51
C MET A 928 33.45 -17.27 3.86
N TRP A 929 34.30 -18.04 4.54
CA TRP A 929 34.00 -18.58 5.87
C TRP A 929 33.86 -17.50 6.94
N VAL A 930 34.69 -16.44 6.88
CA VAL A 930 34.52 -15.26 7.74
C VAL A 930 33.17 -14.61 7.46
N LYS A 931 32.79 -14.40 6.20
CA LYS A 931 31.50 -13.78 5.85
C LYS A 931 30.29 -14.66 6.17
N ASN A 932 30.39 -15.98 6.08
CA ASN A 932 29.35 -16.91 6.56
C ASN A 932 29.14 -16.81 8.08
N SER A 933 30.24 -16.73 8.83
CA SER A 933 30.21 -16.54 10.29
C SER A 933 29.66 -15.16 10.66
N ASP A 934 30.02 -14.15 9.87
CA ASP A 934 29.53 -12.78 9.99
C ASP A 934 28.03 -12.69 9.75
N PHE A 935 27.52 -13.31 8.70
CA PHE A 935 26.09 -13.43 8.42
C PHE A 935 25.34 -14.04 9.62
N SER A 936 25.87 -15.14 10.18
CA SER A 936 25.23 -15.84 11.31
C SER A 936 25.18 -14.97 12.58
N VAL A 937 26.27 -14.26 12.90
CA VAL A 937 26.30 -13.36 14.08
C VAL A 937 25.47 -12.10 13.82
N HIS A 938 25.52 -11.56 12.61
CA HIS A 938 24.70 -10.42 12.19
C HIS A 938 23.22 -10.72 12.41
N GLN A 939 22.70 -11.77 11.76
CA GLN A 939 21.27 -12.07 11.80
C GLN A 939 20.77 -12.35 13.21
N LEU A 940 21.49 -13.17 13.98
CA LEU A 940 21.02 -13.62 15.30
C LEU A 940 21.30 -12.61 16.42
N VAL A 941 22.43 -11.90 16.37
CA VAL A 941 22.91 -11.07 17.48
C VAL A 941 22.79 -9.60 17.18
N THR A 942 23.43 -9.11 16.11
CA THR A 942 23.46 -7.67 15.80
C THR A 942 22.09 -7.15 15.35
N HIS A 943 21.35 -7.96 14.60
CA HIS A 943 20.03 -7.66 14.09
C HIS A 943 18.98 -8.14 15.08
N LEU A 944 18.63 -9.43 15.09
CA LEU A 944 17.51 -9.96 15.88
C LEU A 944 17.58 -9.60 17.38
N LEU A 945 18.65 -9.96 18.08
CA LEU A 945 18.73 -9.69 19.53
C LEU A 945 18.82 -8.19 19.83
N LYS A 946 19.78 -7.51 19.19
CA LYS A 946 20.12 -6.13 19.55
C LYS A 946 19.15 -5.08 19.01
N THR A 947 18.23 -5.43 18.11
CA THR A 947 17.16 -4.53 17.66
C THR A 947 15.81 -5.11 18.06
N HIS A 948 15.29 -6.09 17.32
CA HIS A 948 13.94 -6.61 17.46
C HIS A 948 13.60 -7.05 18.89
N LEU A 949 14.35 -7.99 19.46
CA LEU A 949 14.00 -8.58 20.75
C LEU A 949 14.14 -7.57 21.91
N LEU A 950 15.13 -6.67 21.85
CA LEU A 950 15.25 -5.59 22.83
C LEU A 950 14.12 -4.57 22.72
N SER A 951 13.75 -4.17 21.51
CA SER A 951 12.64 -3.24 21.28
C SER A 951 11.31 -3.79 21.80
N GLU A 952 11.04 -5.09 21.62
CA GLU A 952 9.86 -5.74 22.21
C GLU A 952 9.91 -5.77 23.74
N VAL A 953 11.08 -5.99 24.35
CA VAL A 953 11.20 -5.91 25.82
C VAL A 953 10.90 -4.50 26.32
N PHE A 954 11.37 -3.46 25.61
CA PHE A 954 11.07 -2.07 25.94
C PHE A 954 9.57 -1.78 25.77
N GLU A 955 8.95 -2.21 24.66
CA GLU A 955 7.52 -2.04 24.39
C GLU A 955 6.65 -2.74 25.45
N MET A 956 6.95 -4.00 25.77
CA MET A 956 6.23 -4.76 26.79
C MET A 956 6.28 -4.06 28.15
N ALA A 957 7.47 -3.62 28.58
CA ALA A 957 7.61 -2.88 29.84
C ALA A 957 6.88 -1.54 29.81
N MET A 958 6.88 -0.83 28.66
CA MET A 958 6.17 0.43 28.48
C MET A 958 4.66 0.25 28.69
N TYR A 959 4.03 -0.73 28.02
CA TYR A 959 2.60 -1.01 28.19
C TYR A 959 2.27 -1.43 29.63
N ARG A 960 3.15 -2.19 30.28
CA ARG A 960 2.89 -2.77 31.61
C ARG A 960 3.12 -1.80 32.77
N GLN A 961 3.92 -0.76 32.59
CA GLN A 961 4.39 0.10 33.70
C GLN A 961 4.12 1.59 33.51
N LEU A 962 3.81 2.07 32.31
CA LEU A 962 3.55 3.48 32.04
C LEU A 962 2.09 3.70 31.62
N SER A 963 1.38 4.57 32.34
CA SER A 963 0.01 4.96 31.96
C SER A 963 0.02 5.74 30.64
N ALA A 964 -1.07 5.69 29.87
CA ALA A 964 -1.22 6.40 28.59
C ALA A 964 -0.95 7.91 28.67
N VAL A 965 -1.17 8.52 29.84
CA VAL A 965 -0.89 9.94 30.09
C VAL A 965 0.54 10.22 30.55
N HIS A 966 1.36 9.19 30.80
CA HIS A 966 2.75 9.37 31.21
C HIS A 966 3.57 9.99 30.06
N PRO A 967 4.41 11.02 30.30
CA PRO A 967 5.19 11.65 29.23
C PRO A 967 6.11 10.67 28.50
N VAL A 968 6.70 9.71 29.20
CA VAL A 968 7.54 8.68 28.58
C VAL A 968 6.73 7.69 27.73
N TYR A 969 5.50 7.32 28.12
CA TYR A 969 4.63 6.49 27.28
C TYR A 969 4.39 7.20 25.94
N LYS A 970 3.94 8.46 26.00
CA LYS A 970 3.66 9.27 24.81
C LYS A 970 4.87 9.50 23.91
N LEU A 971 6.06 9.64 24.51
CA LEU A 971 7.32 9.78 23.79
C LEU A 971 7.72 8.51 23.05
N LEU A 972 7.51 7.34 23.67
CA LEU A 972 7.95 6.05 23.12
C LEU A 972 6.94 5.41 22.15
N MET A 973 5.65 5.74 22.24
CA MET A 973 4.59 5.17 21.39
C MET A 973 4.91 5.18 19.88
N PRO A 974 5.41 6.27 19.28
CA PRO A 974 5.79 6.29 17.86
C PRO A 974 6.90 5.28 17.51
N HIS A 975 7.73 4.91 18.48
CA HIS A 975 8.94 4.11 18.31
C HIS A 975 8.77 2.61 18.54
N VAL A 976 7.56 2.19 18.91
CA VAL A 976 7.23 0.77 19.15
C VAL A 976 6.14 0.24 18.23
N ARG A 977 5.58 1.09 17.34
CA ARG A 977 4.52 0.71 16.40
C ARG A 977 4.85 -0.62 15.72
N PHE A 978 3.94 -1.59 15.86
CA PHE A 978 3.99 -2.96 15.30
C PHE A 978 5.18 -3.84 15.71
N THR A 979 5.98 -3.44 16.70
CA THR A 979 7.19 -4.18 17.09
C THR A 979 6.84 -5.56 17.64
N ILE A 980 5.86 -5.67 18.54
CA ILE A 980 5.33 -6.97 19.01
C ILE A 980 4.80 -7.83 17.85
N ALA A 981 4.03 -7.27 16.92
CA ALA A 981 3.46 -8.02 15.79
C ALA A 981 4.53 -8.61 14.87
N ILE A 982 5.50 -7.81 14.43
CA ILE A 982 6.56 -8.30 13.55
C ILE A 982 7.43 -9.34 14.25
N ASN A 983 7.69 -9.17 15.55
CA ASN A 983 8.49 -10.14 16.30
C ASN A 983 7.74 -11.46 16.53
N ALA A 984 6.43 -11.41 16.78
CA ALA A 984 5.59 -12.61 16.85
C ALA A 984 5.60 -13.35 15.51
N ALA A 985 5.44 -12.63 14.40
CA ALA A 985 5.51 -13.22 13.06
C ALA A 985 6.90 -13.79 12.74
N ALA A 986 7.98 -13.10 13.14
CA ALA A 986 9.35 -13.56 12.94
C ALA A 986 9.62 -14.87 13.71
N ARG A 987 9.13 -15.00 14.95
CA ARG A 987 9.21 -16.24 15.73
C ARG A 987 8.56 -17.42 15.01
N GLU A 988 7.39 -17.20 14.41
CA GLU A 988 6.65 -18.27 13.71
C GLU A 988 7.26 -18.60 12.34
N LYS A 989 7.62 -17.58 11.54
CA LYS A 989 7.95 -17.73 10.12
C LYS A 989 9.45 -17.77 9.82
N LEU A 990 10.29 -17.15 10.65
CA LEU A 990 11.72 -16.97 10.35
C LEU A 990 12.63 -17.86 11.21
N ILE A 991 12.41 -17.92 12.52
CA ILE A 991 13.35 -18.56 13.47
C ILE A 991 12.81 -19.82 14.17
N SER A 992 11.61 -20.28 13.81
CA SER A 992 11.07 -21.57 14.25
C SER A 992 11.87 -22.74 13.65
N GLU A 993 11.60 -23.97 14.09
CA GLU A 993 12.25 -25.18 13.53
C GLU A 993 12.08 -25.28 12.01
N ASP A 994 10.88 -24.96 11.51
CA ASP A 994 10.56 -24.92 10.08
C ASP A 994 10.73 -23.51 9.46
N GLY A 995 11.22 -22.54 10.23
CA GLY A 995 11.37 -21.15 9.80
C GLY A 995 12.45 -20.96 8.73
N THR A 996 12.33 -19.88 7.96
CA THR A 996 13.22 -19.63 6.82
C THR A 996 14.70 -19.65 7.18
N PHE A 997 15.14 -19.05 8.29
CA PHE A 997 16.56 -19.01 8.66
C PHE A 997 17.09 -20.39 9.10
N SER A 998 16.25 -21.25 9.68
CA SER A 998 16.59 -22.66 9.92
C SER A 998 16.77 -23.42 8.61
N GLN A 999 15.98 -23.07 7.58
CA GLN A 999 16.06 -23.65 6.25
C GLN A 999 17.18 -23.11 5.37
N VAL A 1000 17.73 -21.91 5.60
CA VAL A 1000 18.77 -21.32 4.69
C VAL A 1000 20.11 -21.00 5.35
N GLY A 1001 20.20 -20.98 6.68
CA GLY A 1001 21.43 -20.75 7.42
C GLY A 1001 22.20 -22.03 7.80
N SER A 1002 23.47 -21.87 8.19
CA SER A 1002 24.31 -22.97 8.72
C SER A 1002 23.84 -23.53 10.07
N ILE A 1003 23.15 -22.73 10.88
CA ILE A 1003 22.86 -23.01 12.30
C ILE A 1003 21.47 -23.65 12.43
N SER A 1004 21.35 -24.73 13.21
CA SER A 1004 20.04 -25.36 13.50
C SER A 1004 19.22 -24.49 14.47
N ALA A 1005 17.91 -24.73 14.58
CA ALA A 1005 17.07 -24.01 15.55
C ALA A 1005 17.61 -24.13 17.01
N ALA A 1006 18.07 -25.32 17.41
CA ALA A 1006 18.74 -25.52 18.71
C ALA A 1006 20.08 -24.76 18.81
N GLY A 1007 20.85 -24.74 17.71
CA GLY A 1007 22.06 -23.93 17.59
C GLY A 1007 21.79 -22.43 17.77
N MET A 1008 20.69 -21.89 17.24
CA MET A 1008 20.30 -20.49 17.42
C MET A 1008 20.10 -20.16 18.89
N GLY A 1009 19.42 -21.03 19.65
CA GLY A 1009 19.28 -20.90 21.10
C GLY A 1009 20.63 -20.87 21.84
N THR A 1010 21.61 -21.65 21.38
CA THR A 1010 22.98 -21.64 21.93
C THR A 1010 23.71 -20.33 21.64
N VAL A 1011 23.63 -19.80 20.41
CA VAL A 1011 24.18 -18.48 20.06
C VAL A 1011 23.55 -17.39 20.90
N MET A 1012 22.21 -17.40 21.00
CA MET A 1012 21.44 -16.42 21.77
C MET A 1012 21.84 -16.43 23.25
N LYS A 1013 21.96 -17.61 23.85
CA LYS A 1013 22.44 -17.77 25.24
C LYS A 1013 23.82 -17.15 25.45
N LYS A 1014 24.78 -17.42 24.55
CA LYS A 1014 26.14 -16.84 24.63
C LYS A 1014 26.14 -15.33 24.40
N ALA A 1015 25.31 -14.84 23.48
CA ALA A 1015 25.16 -13.42 23.22
C ALA A 1015 24.64 -12.68 24.47
N MET A 1016 23.56 -13.20 25.07
CA MET A 1016 22.96 -12.66 26.30
C MET A 1016 23.94 -12.60 27.48
N GLN A 1017 24.84 -13.58 27.62
CA GLN A 1017 25.87 -13.58 28.67
C GLN A 1017 26.85 -12.41 28.55
N THR A 1018 27.11 -11.94 27.32
CA THR A 1018 28.04 -10.84 27.04
C THR A 1018 27.36 -9.50 26.77
N LEU A 1019 26.04 -9.49 26.65
CA LEU A 1019 25.26 -8.29 26.38
C LEU A 1019 25.25 -7.40 27.64
N THR A 1020 25.64 -6.15 27.46
CA THR A 1020 25.56 -5.14 28.52
C THR A 1020 24.76 -3.95 28.06
N TYR A 1021 24.13 -3.25 28.99
CA TYR A 1021 23.39 -2.04 28.68
C TYR A 1021 24.29 -0.98 28.00
N LYS A 1022 25.53 -0.81 28.49
CA LYS A 1022 26.52 0.10 27.88
C LYS A 1022 26.88 -0.27 26.43
N SER A 1023 26.78 -1.54 26.04
CA SER A 1023 27.02 -1.96 24.64
C SER A 1023 25.90 -1.58 23.67
N LEU A 1024 24.80 -1.01 24.16
CA LEU A 1024 23.73 -0.39 23.36
C LEU A 1024 23.90 1.13 23.23
N PHE A 1025 24.84 1.70 23.99
CA PHE A 1025 25.15 3.12 23.98
C PHE A 1025 26.21 3.38 22.90
N LEU A 1026 25.80 3.92 21.75
CA LEU A 1026 26.66 4.02 20.56
C LEU A 1026 28.02 4.69 20.86
N PRO A 1027 28.10 5.88 21.49
CA PRO A 1027 29.39 6.50 21.79
C PRO A 1027 30.33 5.62 22.64
N GLU A 1028 29.79 4.92 23.64
CA GLU A 1028 30.57 4.07 24.54
C GLU A 1028 30.97 2.76 23.85
N ASP A 1029 30.14 2.19 22.97
CA ASP A 1029 30.51 1.02 22.16
C ASP A 1029 31.66 1.34 21.20
N ILE A 1030 31.58 2.47 20.48
CA ILE A 1030 32.63 2.94 19.56
C ILE A 1030 33.96 3.10 20.30
N LYS A 1031 33.92 3.75 21.47
CA LYS A 1031 35.08 3.95 22.33
C LYS A 1031 35.63 2.65 22.89
N ALA A 1032 34.77 1.76 23.41
CA ALA A 1032 35.16 0.48 23.99
C ALA A 1032 35.83 -0.44 22.96
N ARG A 1033 35.46 -0.34 21.68
CA ARG A 1033 36.11 -1.06 20.57
C ARG A 1033 37.36 -0.36 20.03
N GLY A 1034 37.65 0.87 20.48
CA GLY A 1034 38.79 1.67 20.05
C GLY A 1034 38.65 2.21 18.62
N MET A 1035 37.43 2.51 18.19
CA MET A 1035 37.08 2.85 16.80
C MET A 1035 36.87 4.36 16.54
N GLU A 1036 37.17 5.22 17.51
CA GLU A 1036 36.92 6.68 17.45
C GLU A 1036 37.62 7.35 16.27
N ASP A 1037 38.89 7.01 16.02
CA ASP A 1037 39.74 7.70 15.03
C ASP A 1037 39.84 6.96 13.68
N VAL A 1038 38.98 5.96 13.44
CA VAL A 1038 39.02 5.17 12.19
C VAL A 1038 38.42 5.98 11.04
N PRO A 1039 39.17 6.31 9.98
CA PRO A 1039 38.64 7.04 8.84
C PRO A 1039 37.63 6.20 8.05
N SER A 1040 36.75 6.89 7.31
CA SER A 1040 35.74 6.26 6.42
C SER A 1040 34.82 5.26 7.12
N TYR A 1041 34.54 5.47 8.41
CA TYR A 1041 33.61 4.64 9.20
C TYR A 1041 32.25 5.34 9.34
N TYR A 1042 31.46 5.33 8.26
CA TYR A 1042 30.26 6.14 8.15
C TYR A 1042 29.13 5.71 9.09
N TYR A 1043 29.06 4.43 9.47
CA TYR A 1043 28.16 3.99 10.54
C TYR A 1043 28.40 4.76 11.85
N ARG A 1044 29.66 4.97 12.23
CA ARG A 1044 30.00 5.80 13.40
C ARG A 1044 29.63 7.26 13.12
N ASP A 1045 30.12 7.82 12.02
CA ASP A 1045 30.03 9.26 11.77
C ASP A 1045 28.59 9.77 11.61
N ASP A 1046 27.71 8.95 11.04
CA ASP A 1046 26.30 9.27 10.89
C ASP A 1046 25.51 8.87 12.13
N GLY A 1047 25.81 7.70 12.69
CA GLY A 1047 25.18 7.22 13.92
C GLY A 1047 25.37 8.20 15.09
N MET A 1048 26.55 8.80 15.24
CA MET A 1048 26.83 9.78 16.28
C MET A 1048 26.00 11.06 16.13
N LYS A 1049 25.75 11.53 14.90
CA LYS A 1049 24.90 12.70 14.63
C LYS A 1049 23.43 12.41 14.95
N ILE A 1050 22.95 11.23 14.56
CA ILE A 1050 21.57 10.79 14.87
C ILE A 1050 21.39 10.60 16.37
N TRP A 1051 22.38 9.97 17.03
CA TRP A 1051 22.41 9.81 18.48
C TRP A 1051 22.31 11.16 19.20
N GLU A 1052 23.11 12.14 18.80
CA GLU A 1052 23.07 13.49 19.35
C GLU A 1052 21.70 14.15 19.15
N ALA A 1053 21.10 14.01 17.95
CA ALA A 1053 19.77 14.56 17.66
C ALA A 1053 18.68 13.95 18.57
N ILE A 1054 18.67 12.62 18.73
CA ILE A 1054 17.74 11.91 19.61
C ILE A 1054 17.98 12.33 21.07
N ASN A 1055 19.24 12.35 21.53
CA ASN A 1055 19.58 12.73 22.89
C ASN A 1055 19.12 14.16 23.22
N CYS A 1056 19.34 15.12 22.30
CA CYS A 1056 18.88 16.49 22.44
C CYS A 1056 17.34 16.57 22.53
N PHE A 1057 16.64 15.81 21.68
CA PHE A 1057 15.18 15.76 21.69
C PHE A 1057 14.63 15.20 23.00
N VAL A 1058 15.13 14.03 23.42
CA VAL A 1058 14.75 13.39 24.69
C VAL A 1058 15.06 14.31 25.87
N SER A 1059 16.24 14.95 25.90
CA SER A 1059 16.62 15.91 26.94
C SER A 1059 15.63 17.07 27.03
N ALA A 1060 15.21 17.61 25.89
CA ALA A 1060 14.23 18.70 25.85
C ALA A 1060 12.86 18.25 26.40
N VAL A 1061 12.40 17.04 26.06
CA VAL A 1061 11.13 16.50 26.58
C VAL A 1061 11.22 16.19 28.08
N VAL A 1062 12.28 15.52 28.54
CA VAL A 1062 12.47 15.20 29.96
C VAL A 1062 12.51 16.47 30.82
N LYS A 1063 13.17 17.53 30.37
CA LYS A 1063 13.24 18.82 31.08
C LYS A 1063 11.89 19.54 31.23
N ILE A 1064 10.90 19.24 30.38
CA ILE A 1064 9.55 19.81 30.51
C ILE A 1064 8.84 19.25 31.75
N TYR A 1065 9.07 17.99 32.09
CA TYR A 1065 8.32 17.28 33.14
C TYR A 1065 9.12 17.04 34.43
N TYR A 1066 10.45 16.87 34.34
CA TYR A 1066 11.32 16.61 35.47
C TYR A 1066 12.20 17.82 35.79
N ASP A 1067 11.87 18.52 36.88
CA ASP A 1067 12.60 19.69 37.35
C ASP A 1067 13.89 19.35 38.11
N SER A 1068 14.00 18.12 38.61
CA SER A 1068 15.04 17.66 39.53
C SER A 1068 15.31 16.15 39.38
N ASP A 1069 16.43 15.67 39.93
CA ASP A 1069 16.75 14.24 39.96
C ASP A 1069 15.84 13.50 40.95
N GLU A 1070 15.44 14.16 42.04
CA GLU A 1070 14.47 13.67 43.00
C GLU A 1070 13.10 13.39 42.36
N ALA A 1071 12.71 14.14 41.33
CA ALA A 1071 11.48 13.88 40.58
C ALA A 1071 11.53 12.54 39.82
N VAL A 1072 12.70 12.14 39.31
CA VAL A 1072 12.92 10.83 38.66
C VAL A 1072 12.90 9.69 39.70
N GLN A 1073 13.55 9.90 40.84
CA GLN A 1073 13.58 8.90 41.92
C GLN A 1073 12.19 8.61 42.50
N LYS A 1074 11.32 9.63 42.58
CA LYS A 1074 9.95 9.50 43.09
C LYS A 1074 8.95 8.95 42.08
N ASP A 1075 9.32 8.88 40.80
CA ASP A 1075 8.44 8.40 39.73
C ASP A 1075 8.36 6.87 39.74
N VAL A 1076 7.33 6.36 40.42
CA VAL A 1076 7.12 4.91 40.59
C VAL A 1076 6.88 4.17 39.25
N GLU A 1077 6.36 4.85 38.23
CA GLU A 1077 6.12 4.27 36.90
C GLU A 1077 7.45 4.09 36.16
N ILE A 1078 8.35 5.09 36.20
CA ILE A 1078 9.71 4.96 35.63
C ILE A 1078 10.53 3.87 36.33
N GLN A 1079 10.50 3.83 37.66
CA GLN A 1079 11.22 2.78 38.40
C GLN A 1079 10.61 1.39 38.13
N GLY A 1080 9.29 1.30 37.93
CA GLY A 1080 8.61 0.09 37.49
C GLY A 1080 9.05 -0.33 36.10
N PHE A 1081 9.06 0.60 35.14
CA PHE A 1081 9.46 0.39 33.74
C PHE A 1081 10.86 -0.22 33.64
N VAL A 1082 11.86 0.37 34.31
CA VAL A 1082 13.25 -0.13 34.26
C VAL A 1082 13.40 -1.50 34.90
N LYS A 1083 12.68 -1.78 35.99
CA LYS A 1083 12.65 -3.11 36.61
C LYS A 1083 11.98 -4.16 35.72
N ASP A 1084 10.92 -3.81 35.01
CA ASP A 1084 10.21 -4.73 34.11
C ASP A 1084 11.04 -5.01 32.85
N VAL A 1085 11.81 -4.04 32.35
CA VAL A 1085 12.85 -4.28 31.33
C VAL A 1085 13.91 -5.24 31.84
N ALA A 1086 14.46 -5.01 33.04
CA ALA A 1086 15.43 -5.93 33.63
C ALA A 1086 14.85 -7.35 33.79
N PHE A 1087 13.59 -7.48 34.18
CA PHE A 1087 12.87 -8.75 34.21
C PHE A 1087 12.76 -9.41 32.83
N GLY A 1088 12.38 -8.65 31.80
CA GLY A 1088 12.35 -9.10 30.41
C GLY A 1088 13.72 -9.57 29.90
N MET A 1089 14.79 -8.95 30.41
CA MET A 1089 16.19 -9.36 30.21
C MET A 1089 16.66 -10.43 31.20
N LYS A 1090 15.73 -11.19 31.80
CA LYS A 1090 15.97 -12.30 32.74
C LYS A 1090 16.75 -11.89 33.99
N ASN A 1091 16.51 -10.67 34.48
CA ASN A 1091 17.17 -10.04 35.64
C ASN A 1091 18.69 -10.01 35.53
N SER A 1092 19.22 -9.85 34.31
CA SER A 1092 20.65 -9.68 34.07
C SER A 1092 21.22 -8.51 34.90
N ASP A 1093 22.31 -8.73 35.61
CA ASP A 1093 23.02 -7.68 36.35
C ASP A 1093 23.72 -6.66 35.44
N ASN A 1094 23.76 -6.94 34.13
CA ASN A 1094 24.31 -6.03 33.13
C ASN A 1094 23.32 -4.93 32.66
N PHE A 1095 22.09 -4.94 33.19
CA PHE A 1095 21.04 -3.94 32.91
C PHE A 1095 20.68 -3.16 34.19
N PRO A 1096 20.42 -1.85 34.10
CA PRO A 1096 20.04 -1.06 35.26
C PRO A 1096 18.69 -1.53 35.84
N LYS A 1097 18.55 -1.42 37.17
CA LYS A 1097 17.33 -1.78 37.91
C LYS A 1097 16.62 -0.58 38.55
N SER A 1098 17.23 0.60 38.47
CA SER A 1098 16.70 1.90 38.86
C SER A 1098 17.41 3.00 38.08
N LEU A 1099 16.81 4.19 38.06
CA LEU A 1099 17.42 5.42 37.54
C LEU A 1099 17.33 6.50 38.62
N GLU A 1100 18.44 7.17 38.88
CA GLU A 1100 18.60 8.08 40.02
C GLU A 1100 18.65 9.56 39.59
N SER A 1101 18.78 9.85 38.30
CA SER A 1101 18.93 11.21 37.78
C SER A 1101 18.25 11.43 36.43
N ARG A 1102 18.03 12.70 36.07
CA ARG A 1102 17.52 13.09 34.75
C ARG A 1102 18.45 12.71 33.62
N GLU A 1103 19.76 12.79 33.85
CA GLU A 1103 20.77 12.39 32.87
C GLU A 1103 20.64 10.89 32.54
N GLN A 1104 20.55 10.04 33.56
CA GLN A 1104 20.32 8.61 33.37
C GLN A 1104 19.00 8.31 32.65
N LEU A 1105 17.91 9.05 32.93
CA LEU A 1105 16.65 8.90 32.20
C LEU A 1105 16.78 9.30 30.73
N VAL A 1106 17.47 10.41 30.43
CA VAL A 1106 17.71 10.87 29.06
C VAL A 1106 18.53 9.85 28.28
N GLU A 1107 19.64 9.38 28.85
CA GLU A 1107 20.46 8.32 28.26
C GLU A 1107 19.62 7.06 28.03
N TYR A 1108 18.78 6.71 29.01
CA TYR A 1108 17.97 5.50 28.94
C TYR A 1108 17.00 5.49 27.76
N LEU A 1109 16.25 6.58 27.62
CA LEU A 1109 15.29 6.74 26.54
C LEU A 1109 15.97 6.97 25.18
N THR A 1110 17.16 7.58 25.16
CA THR A 1110 17.97 7.69 23.94
C THR A 1110 18.34 6.30 23.40
N VAL A 1111 18.78 5.38 24.27
CA VAL A 1111 19.07 3.99 23.87
C VAL A 1111 17.83 3.32 23.30
N VAL A 1112 16.67 3.45 23.95
CA VAL A 1112 15.42 2.82 23.47
C VAL A 1112 15.07 3.30 22.06
N ILE A 1113 15.04 4.61 21.84
CA ILE A 1113 14.67 5.20 20.55
C ILE A 1113 15.72 4.85 19.48
N PHE A 1114 17.01 5.01 19.78
CA PHE A 1114 18.08 4.71 18.82
C PHE A 1114 18.09 3.22 18.42
N THR A 1115 17.85 2.33 19.37
CA THR A 1115 17.80 0.88 19.14
C THR A 1115 16.66 0.49 18.20
N ALA A 1116 15.48 1.04 18.42
CA ALA A 1116 14.30 0.74 17.63
C ALA A 1116 14.30 1.39 16.23
N SER A 1117 15.10 2.43 16.02
CA SER A 1117 15.15 3.20 14.77
C SER A 1117 16.50 3.07 14.06
N ALA A 1118 17.46 3.94 14.36
CA ALA A 1118 18.73 4.09 13.66
C ALA A 1118 19.59 2.81 13.69
N GLN A 1119 19.70 2.13 14.83
CA GLN A 1119 20.46 0.89 14.93
C GLN A 1119 19.88 -0.19 14.03
N HIS A 1120 18.55 -0.33 14.01
CA HIS A 1120 17.85 -1.25 13.14
C HIS A 1120 18.05 -0.91 11.66
N ALA A 1121 17.85 0.35 11.28
CA ALA A 1121 18.03 0.79 9.91
C ALA A 1121 19.44 0.48 9.37
N ALA A 1122 20.47 0.77 10.18
CA ALA A 1122 21.87 0.54 9.82
C ALA A 1122 22.23 -0.92 9.55
N VAL A 1123 21.55 -1.87 10.19
CA VAL A 1123 21.87 -3.31 10.10
C VAL A 1123 20.85 -4.10 9.30
N ASN A 1124 19.70 -3.51 8.98
CA ASN A 1124 18.65 -4.13 8.18
C ASN A 1124 18.73 -3.76 6.69
N PHE A 1125 18.74 -2.47 6.34
CA PHE A 1125 18.50 -2.04 4.94
C PHE A 1125 19.63 -2.37 3.98
N GLY A 1126 20.84 -2.63 4.49
CA GLY A 1126 21.96 -3.11 3.67
C GLY A 1126 21.88 -4.58 3.28
N GLN A 1127 20.98 -5.39 3.85
CA GLN A 1127 21.01 -6.84 3.66
C GLN A 1127 20.97 -7.26 2.19
N PHE A 1128 20.10 -6.65 1.38
CA PHE A 1128 20.03 -6.99 -0.04
C PHE A 1128 21.27 -6.50 -0.80
N ASP A 1129 21.81 -5.33 -0.46
CA ASP A 1129 22.99 -4.76 -1.11
C ASP A 1129 24.25 -5.63 -0.93
N TRP A 1130 24.44 -6.19 0.28
CA TRP A 1130 25.65 -6.95 0.63
C TRP A 1130 25.49 -8.46 0.56
N TYR A 1131 24.30 -8.99 0.88
CA TYR A 1131 24.00 -10.43 0.85
C TYR A 1131 23.37 -10.88 -0.47
N GLY A 1132 22.97 -9.94 -1.34
CA GLY A 1132 22.52 -10.25 -2.70
C GLY A 1132 23.57 -11.08 -3.45
N TRP A 1133 24.83 -10.68 -3.40
CA TRP A 1133 25.89 -11.48 -4.00
C TRP A 1133 26.32 -12.65 -3.10
N ILE A 1134 25.76 -13.84 -3.35
CA ILE A 1134 25.97 -15.04 -2.53
C ILE A 1134 27.45 -15.38 -2.30
N PRO A 1135 28.36 -15.33 -3.29
CA PRO A 1135 29.79 -15.55 -3.05
C PRO A 1135 30.45 -14.54 -2.09
N ASN A 1136 29.91 -13.31 -1.98
CA ASN A 1136 30.39 -12.31 -1.02
C ASN A 1136 29.98 -12.65 0.42
N SER A 1137 28.78 -13.20 0.64
CA SER A 1137 28.25 -13.48 1.98
C SER A 1137 27.35 -14.72 1.98
N PRO A 1138 27.92 -15.94 1.90
CA PRO A 1138 27.12 -17.15 1.85
C PRO A 1138 26.42 -17.41 3.20
N SER A 1139 25.11 -17.63 3.19
CA SER A 1139 24.32 -17.91 4.41
C SER A 1139 24.59 -19.28 5.01
N THR A 1140 25.04 -20.24 4.21
CA THR A 1140 25.40 -21.59 4.63
C THR A 1140 26.56 -22.15 3.81
N MET A 1141 27.23 -23.16 4.36
CA MET A 1141 28.31 -23.89 3.71
C MET A 1141 28.05 -25.40 3.72
N SER A 1142 28.21 -26.06 2.57
CA SER A 1142 27.88 -27.49 2.33
C SER A 1142 29.08 -28.43 2.46
N LYS A 1143 30.30 -27.89 2.61
CA LYS A 1143 31.54 -28.63 2.87
C LYS A 1143 32.18 -28.13 4.17
N PRO A 1144 33.00 -28.95 4.84
CA PRO A 1144 33.72 -28.52 6.03
C PRO A 1144 34.76 -27.43 5.71
N PRO A 1145 35.16 -26.61 6.70
CA PRO A 1145 36.28 -25.69 6.53
C PRO A 1145 37.57 -26.42 6.13
N PRO A 1146 38.42 -25.84 5.25
CA PRO A 1146 39.68 -26.47 4.86
C PRO A 1146 40.61 -26.61 6.07
N GLN A 1147 41.14 -27.83 6.26
CA GLN A 1147 42.06 -28.18 7.35
C GLN A 1147 43.53 -28.13 6.93
N GLN A 1148 43.80 -27.94 5.64
CA GLN A 1148 45.14 -27.87 5.05
C GLN A 1148 45.14 -26.82 3.93
N LYS A 1149 46.30 -26.21 3.67
CA LYS A 1149 46.53 -25.32 2.52
C LYS A 1149 46.79 -26.13 1.24
N ASP A 1150 46.67 -25.46 0.10
CA ASP A 1150 46.92 -25.95 -1.26
C ASP A 1150 46.06 -27.16 -1.65
N LYS A 1151 44.84 -27.23 -1.10
CA LYS A 1151 43.85 -28.29 -1.38
C LYS A 1151 42.53 -27.76 -1.94
N VAL A 1152 42.33 -26.44 -1.92
CA VAL A 1152 41.10 -25.82 -2.44
C VAL A 1152 41.29 -25.48 -3.92
N ASP A 1153 40.33 -25.89 -4.73
CA ASP A 1153 40.15 -25.43 -6.11
C ASP A 1153 38.77 -24.79 -6.28
N MET A 1154 38.51 -24.21 -7.46
CA MET A 1154 37.21 -23.59 -7.74
C MET A 1154 36.05 -24.59 -7.60
N LYS A 1155 36.26 -25.86 -7.97
CA LYS A 1155 35.24 -26.89 -7.81
C LYS A 1155 34.85 -27.10 -6.35
N TYR A 1156 35.83 -27.17 -5.45
CA TYR A 1156 35.59 -27.28 -4.01
C TYR A 1156 34.82 -26.06 -3.47
N ILE A 1157 35.15 -24.85 -3.95
CA ILE A 1157 34.42 -23.62 -3.58
C ILE A 1157 32.97 -23.70 -4.03
N MET A 1158 32.70 -24.04 -5.29
CA MET A 1158 31.33 -24.16 -5.81
C MET A 1158 30.53 -25.24 -5.10
N GLU A 1159 31.15 -26.37 -4.76
CA GLU A 1159 30.51 -27.42 -3.93
C GLU A 1159 30.31 -27.00 -2.46
N SER A 1160 31.01 -25.97 -1.99
CA SER A 1160 30.88 -25.43 -0.63
C SER A 1160 29.75 -24.41 -0.50
N LEU A 1161 29.46 -23.65 -1.56
CA LEU A 1161 28.42 -22.61 -1.59
C LEU A 1161 26.99 -23.20 -1.49
N PRO A 1162 25.98 -22.40 -1.12
CA PRO A 1162 24.59 -22.85 -1.09
C PRO A 1162 24.08 -23.21 -2.50
N ASP A 1163 23.18 -24.19 -2.56
CA ASP A 1163 22.50 -24.56 -3.81
C ASP A 1163 21.54 -23.48 -4.32
N ARG A 1164 20.98 -23.69 -5.52
CA ARG A 1164 20.05 -22.74 -6.17
C ARG A 1164 18.83 -22.44 -5.31
N ARG A 1165 18.22 -23.48 -4.71
CA ARG A 1165 17.05 -23.35 -3.84
C ARG A 1165 17.33 -22.49 -2.61
N THR A 1166 18.44 -22.77 -1.92
CA THR A 1166 18.83 -22.07 -0.70
C THR A 1166 19.19 -20.61 -1.00
N SER A 1167 19.94 -20.39 -2.08
CA SER A 1167 20.30 -19.05 -2.58
C SER A 1167 19.04 -18.24 -2.89
N SER A 1168 18.11 -18.82 -3.67
CA SER A 1168 16.84 -18.19 -4.06
C SER A 1168 15.99 -17.78 -2.87
N LYS A 1169 15.81 -18.69 -1.90
CA LYS A 1169 15.06 -18.41 -0.67
C LYS A 1169 15.71 -17.30 0.15
N LEU A 1170 17.03 -17.31 0.29
CA LEU A 1170 17.76 -16.26 0.99
C LEU A 1170 17.54 -14.90 0.31
N LEU A 1171 17.77 -14.82 -1.01
CA LEU A 1171 17.61 -13.58 -1.78
C LEU A 1171 16.21 -13.02 -1.66
N GLY A 1172 15.19 -13.87 -1.79
CA GLY A 1172 13.81 -13.45 -1.57
C GLY A 1172 13.57 -12.90 -0.17
N THR A 1173 14.13 -13.56 0.84
CA THR A 1173 13.99 -13.12 2.23
C THR A 1173 14.65 -11.77 2.46
N VAL A 1174 15.93 -11.60 2.11
CA VAL A 1174 16.64 -10.33 2.35
C VAL A 1174 16.13 -9.20 1.46
N TRP A 1175 15.59 -9.51 0.29
CA TRP A 1175 14.88 -8.53 -0.54
C TRP A 1175 13.61 -8.05 0.15
N ALA A 1176 12.77 -8.97 0.66
CA ALA A 1176 11.51 -8.61 1.33
C ALA A 1176 11.76 -7.80 2.61
N LEU A 1177 12.74 -8.21 3.42
CA LEU A 1177 13.08 -7.54 4.68
C LEU A 1177 13.71 -6.14 4.49
N THR A 1178 14.09 -5.74 3.27
CA THR A 1178 14.74 -4.45 3.01
C THR A 1178 13.85 -3.44 2.29
N ARG A 1179 12.57 -3.77 2.04
CA ARG A 1179 11.63 -2.86 1.39
C ARG A 1179 10.92 -2.00 2.42
N THR A 1180 10.97 -0.69 2.25
CA THR A 1180 10.12 0.27 2.96
C THR A 1180 8.77 0.40 2.25
N GLU A 1181 7.73 0.67 3.02
CA GLU A 1181 6.38 0.92 2.52
C GLU A 1181 6.21 2.34 1.98
N GLN A 1182 5.17 2.58 1.17
CA GLN A 1182 4.87 3.95 0.70
C GLN A 1182 4.43 4.88 1.84
N ASN A 1183 3.72 4.33 2.84
CA ASN A 1183 3.26 5.04 4.02
C ASN A 1183 4.18 4.84 5.24
N GLU A 1184 5.44 4.46 4.99
CA GLU A 1184 6.47 4.28 6.01
C GLU A 1184 6.65 5.54 6.87
N ARG A 1185 6.76 5.35 8.18
CA ARG A 1185 6.92 6.46 9.13
C ARG A 1185 8.38 6.59 9.51
N PHE A 1186 9.11 7.43 8.79
CA PHE A 1186 10.51 7.72 9.08
C PHE A 1186 10.71 8.55 10.35
N LEU A 1187 11.94 8.53 10.88
CA LEU A 1187 12.33 9.14 12.14
C LEU A 1187 11.99 10.63 12.13
N GLY A 1188 11.20 11.06 13.11
CA GLY A 1188 10.70 12.44 13.21
C GLY A 1188 9.36 12.69 12.52
N MET A 1189 8.76 11.69 11.87
CA MET A 1189 7.37 11.74 11.37
C MET A 1189 6.39 11.23 12.44
N TYR A 1190 5.66 12.14 13.06
CA TYR A 1190 4.71 11.83 14.14
C TYR A 1190 3.27 12.26 13.80
N PRO A 1191 2.56 11.54 12.90
CA PRO A 1191 1.19 11.90 12.51
C PRO A 1191 0.18 11.71 13.66
N ASP A 1192 0.44 10.75 14.55
CA ASP A 1192 -0.38 10.51 15.74
C ASP A 1192 0.12 11.40 16.88
N MET A 1193 -0.55 12.51 17.10
CA MET A 1193 -0.14 13.54 18.05
C MET A 1193 -0.58 13.17 19.48
N TYR A 1194 0.22 12.36 20.17
CA TYR A 1194 -0.03 11.97 21.57
C TYR A 1194 0.12 13.12 22.59
N PHE A 1195 0.89 14.15 22.26
CA PHE A 1195 1.08 15.36 23.07
C PHE A 1195 0.19 16.50 22.58
N THR A 1196 -0.52 17.16 23.49
CA THR A 1196 -1.30 18.37 23.20
C THR A 1196 -0.52 19.65 23.48
N GLU A 1197 0.54 19.57 24.28
CA GLU A 1197 1.28 20.69 24.84
C GLU A 1197 2.25 21.35 23.86
N GLN A 1198 2.25 22.68 23.81
CA GLN A 1198 3.10 23.45 22.91
C GLN A 1198 4.61 23.25 23.14
N PRO A 1199 5.14 23.22 24.38
CA PRO A 1199 6.58 23.01 24.60
C PRO A 1199 7.11 21.71 23.98
N VAL A 1200 6.32 20.63 24.01
CA VAL A 1200 6.69 19.35 23.39
C VAL A 1200 6.57 19.42 21.87
N LYS A 1201 5.50 20.03 21.34
CA LYS A 1201 5.35 20.28 19.89
C LYS A 1201 6.53 21.08 19.33
N GLU A 1202 7.06 22.04 20.07
CA GLU A 1202 8.28 22.77 19.69
C GLU A 1202 9.54 21.92 19.76
N ALA A 1203 9.66 21.04 20.76
CA ALA A 1203 10.78 20.10 20.84
C ALA A 1203 10.80 19.13 19.64
N ILE A 1204 9.62 18.61 19.24
CA ILE A 1204 9.45 17.80 18.03
C ILE A 1204 9.91 18.60 16.80
N LYS A 1205 9.44 19.84 16.62
CA LYS A 1205 9.85 20.68 15.48
C LYS A 1205 11.37 20.88 15.41
N ARG A 1206 12.03 21.13 16.55
CA ARG A 1206 13.50 21.25 16.61
C ARG A 1206 14.20 19.94 16.27
N PHE A 1207 13.65 18.80 16.71
CA PHE A 1207 14.17 17.49 16.36
C PHE A 1207 14.08 17.24 14.84
N CYS A 1208 12.92 17.48 14.22
CA CYS A 1208 12.74 17.36 12.77
C CYS A 1208 13.73 18.26 12.00
N HIS A 1209 13.93 19.50 12.46
CA HIS A 1209 14.92 20.40 11.85
C HIS A 1209 16.34 19.85 11.95
N LYS A 1210 16.72 19.32 13.12
CA LYS A 1210 18.05 18.74 13.32
C LYS A 1210 18.28 17.51 12.45
N LEU A 1211 17.26 16.66 12.28
CA LEU A 1211 17.32 15.54 11.36
C LEU A 1211 17.51 16.01 9.92
N GLU A 1212 16.83 17.07 9.48
CA GLU A 1212 17.03 17.60 8.13
C GLU A 1212 18.47 18.13 7.92
N GLU A 1213 19.11 18.74 8.93
CA GLU A 1213 20.53 19.11 8.87
C GLU A 1213 21.44 17.88 8.68
N VAL A 1214 21.17 16.80 9.43
CA VAL A 1214 21.94 15.55 9.35
C VAL A 1214 21.77 14.89 7.98
N LYS A 1215 20.54 14.82 7.46
CA LYS A 1215 20.22 14.33 6.12
C LYS A 1215 21.02 15.07 5.05
N ASN A 1216 21.01 16.40 5.08
CA ASN A 1216 21.76 17.21 4.11
C ASN A 1216 23.27 16.96 4.21
N THR A 1217 23.80 16.82 5.42
CA THR A 1217 25.22 16.49 5.64
C THR A 1217 25.59 15.13 5.03
N ILE A 1218 24.77 14.10 5.26
CA ILE A 1218 24.98 12.75 4.73
C ILE A 1218 24.90 12.75 3.21
N LYS A 1219 23.91 13.45 2.66
CA LYS A 1219 23.70 13.57 1.23
C LYS A 1219 24.90 14.21 0.53
N SER A 1220 25.36 15.38 0.99
CA SER A 1220 26.50 16.07 0.39
C SER A 1220 27.78 15.24 0.43
N ARG A 1221 28.05 14.52 1.53
CA ARG A 1221 29.18 13.58 1.57
C ARG A 1221 29.01 12.47 0.53
N ASN A 1222 27.84 11.84 0.45
CA ASN A 1222 27.60 10.69 -0.42
C ASN A 1222 27.74 11.02 -1.92
N GLU A 1223 27.51 12.28 -2.32
CA GLU A 1223 27.74 12.75 -3.70
C GLU A 1223 29.22 12.65 -4.12
N GLU A 1224 30.16 12.66 -3.16
CA GLU A 1224 31.61 12.56 -3.40
C GLU A 1224 32.14 11.11 -3.28
N LEU A 1225 31.33 10.18 -2.77
CA LEU A 1225 31.74 8.81 -2.52
C LEU A 1225 31.48 7.90 -3.71
N THR A 1226 32.45 7.04 -4.04
CA THR A 1226 32.23 5.94 -5.00
C THR A 1226 31.21 4.92 -4.49
N LEU A 1227 31.15 4.75 -3.16
CA LEU A 1227 30.20 3.87 -2.48
C LEU A 1227 29.43 4.67 -1.42
N PRO A 1228 28.21 5.13 -1.73
CA PRO A 1228 27.44 5.93 -0.79
C PRO A 1228 26.96 5.09 0.40
N TYR A 1229 26.99 5.67 1.61
CA TYR A 1229 26.40 5.07 2.81
C TYR A 1229 25.12 5.84 3.17
N CYS A 1230 23.95 5.23 2.94
CA CYS A 1230 22.65 5.90 3.09
C CYS A 1230 21.73 5.33 4.17
N TYR A 1231 22.11 4.24 4.85
CA TYR A 1231 21.25 3.53 5.79
C TYR A 1231 20.92 4.33 7.06
N LEU A 1232 21.71 5.35 7.39
CA LEU A 1232 21.47 6.27 8.51
C LEU A 1232 21.02 7.66 8.07
N SER A 1233 20.58 7.81 6.81
CA SER A 1233 19.91 9.03 6.39
C SER A 1233 18.54 9.13 7.08
N PRO A 1234 18.19 10.24 7.75
CA PRO A 1234 16.92 10.39 8.49
C PRO A 1234 15.66 10.04 7.72
N ASP A 1235 15.62 10.30 6.42
CA ASP A 1235 14.53 9.96 5.49
C ASP A 1235 14.51 8.48 5.06
N LYS A 1236 15.38 7.66 5.65
CA LYS A 1236 15.46 6.20 5.44
C LYS A 1236 15.49 5.41 6.76
N ILE A 1237 15.35 6.08 7.91
CA ILE A 1237 15.31 5.42 9.23
C ILE A 1237 13.84 5.34 9.67
N PRO A 1238 13.19 4.17 9.72
CA PRO A 1238 11.85 4.04 10.31
C PRO A 1238 11.83 4.38 11.81
N ASN A 1239 10.66 4.77 12.32
CA ASN A 1239 10.52 5.07 13.75
C ASN A 1239 10.63 3.83 14.65
N SER A 1240 10.29 2.64 14.15
CA SER A 1240 10.31 1.36 14.87
C SER A 1240 10.98 0.25 14.04
N VAL A 1241 11.10 -0.95 14.62
CA VAL A 1241 11.71 -2.11 13.94
C VAL A 1241 10.77 -2.81 12.97
N ALA A 1242 9.51 -2.39 12.90
CA ALA A 1242 8.54 -2.95 11.97
C ALA A 1242 8.56 -2.15 10.66
N ILE A 1243 9.23 -2.74 9.67
CA ILE A 1243 9.29 -2.26 8.28
C ILE A 1243 8.03 -2.66 7.56
#